data_AF-A0A2M8DHZ5-F1
#
_entry.id   AF-A0A2M8DHZ5-F1
#
_cell.length_a   1.000
_cell.length_b   1.000
_cell.length_c   1.000
_cell.angle_alpha   90.00
_cell.angle_beta   90.00
_cell.angle_gamma   90.00
#
_symmetry.space_group_name_H-M   'P 1'
#
loop_
_entity.id
_entity.type
_entity.pdbx_description
1 polymer ?
#
loop_
_entity_poly.entity_id
_entity_poly.type
_entity_poly.pdbx_seq_one_letter_code
_entity_poly.pdbx_strand_id
1 'polypeptide(L)'
;MDRRVAALLAACAITAACAGRFPAAPAALPAGASLPPRDYQLLIHYELGMHCTGFDFSYCCILPPYNSILAQVVKTDRDGAAPRLLGADPKDPEVLVDGDRRYKLRYLHEAPDGSPNSRSEHQKMLYWTAEYRHRTLASEEFRQLYVYQDLQGSNPEGTTANAKKLRIGEAYPIKIDRGPTNQRVSGDFLRYSGPTGTRVFTDSPAMENVPIELSPPNTWEALGLPLTPFSDYTTSIFFLEESDIRPFQRAVVTLVDAVSGAPVLGRDQKPIQGFGTNPIDVPACDRCHATTNANGDTFTKYQTEYTYWRQAMRTSDYFARLKAAAISILEIHDAHHGTAFTARYPAGGTLVTRLGHDSVRCQDCHADNVVGVLTSKRIGDVPKGERGPDFDHLHPDPNALIPPLSEALHTTHQRLRPSPDGGGLTSLCQGCHPSHRADGSLTPFPISAGGDNPYATGDNRDAQGCYAGRDVHANRAKGRDLATPSHLNAVGTWLRDTTGDKGLWCTQCHNPLARALYQGDHLTDAATQAGTTLRNKPLAEIAAALGKELPALIRDDLDPRVPLAGFDLGSGVVRTWERTGQTIAPIAKVLVGAPNQPLLTAPDEDGDRSVILADPDPLAATPGLAVPYDAATHGRDYWLAAGEPHCADCHAPPFVESLGGRAFPIDQPGKYALMRHSTGHAKIHCQGCHESTHGLYPVTPTPDPTTYGQAAAINPDSSHGPIQCGACHTVNGDGVPLSLAGATYKGRPLAHAYDLAVEYAHTLR
;
A
#
# COMPACT_ATOMS: atom_id res chain seq x y z
N MET A 1 13.56 -85.66 -13.02
CA MET A 1 14.19 -84.92 -14.12
C MET A 1 15.01 -83.81 -13.48
N ASP A 2 16.19 -84.17 -12.96
CA ASP A 2 17.52 -84.03 -13.59
C ASP A 2 18.07 -82.59 -13.46
N ARG A 3 18.96 -82.30 -12.50
CA ARG A 3 20.41 -82.60 -12.44
C ARG A 3 21.23 -81.77 -13.45
N ARG A 4 22.04 -80.82 -12.96
CA ARG A 4 23.53 -80.75 -13.06
C ARG A 4 24.03 -79.32 -12.74
N VAL A 5 24.78 -79.08 -11.63
CA VAL A 5 26.26 -79.23 -11.44
C VAL A 5 26.99 -77.96 -11.92
N ALA A 6 27.92 -77.31 -11.21
CA ALA A 6 28.62 -77.56 -9.94
C ALA A 6 29.25 -76.26 -9.39
N ALA A 7 29.51 -76.30 -8.09
CA ALA A 7 30.31 -75.40 -7.29
C ALA A 7 31.84 -75.58 -7.49
N LEU A 8 32.61 -74.66 -6.91
CA LEU A 8 33.97 -74.73 -6.31
C LEU A 8 34.73 -73.42 -6.69
N LEU A 9 35.49 -72.71 -5.86
CA LEU A 9 35.87 -72.74 -4.44
C LEU A 9 36.69 -71.45 -4.21
N ALA A 10 36.63 -70.85 -3.02
CA ALA A 10 37.79 -70.40 -2.23
C ALA A 10 37.44 -69.26 -1.26
N ALA A 11 37.59 -69.58 0.02
CA ALA A 11 37.58 -68.74 1.21
C ALA A 11 38.38 -67.43 1.09
N CYS A 12 37.89 -66.36 1.72
CA CYS A 12 38.62 -65.72 2.82
C CYS A 12 37.67 -64.78 3.59
N ALA A 13 37.59 -64.98 4.91
CA ALA A 13 36.97 -64.04 5.82
C ALA A 13 37.88 -62.82 5.99
N ILE A 14 37.40 -61.63 5.62
CA ILE A 14 37.87 -60.36 6.17
C ILE A 14 36.63 -59.49 6.41
N THR A 15 36.29 -59.36 7.69
CA THR A 15 35.46 -58.28 8.22
C THR A 15 36.06 -56.93 7.81
N ALA A 16 35.43 -56.23 6.87
CA ALA A 16 35.75 -54.85 6.53
C ALA A 16 34.52 -53.97 6.82
N ALA A 17 34.76 -52.94 7.61
CA ALA A 17 33.80 -52.01 8.18
C ALA A 17 32.90 -51.34 7.12
N CYS A 18 31.61 -51.69 7.12
CA CYS A 18 30.57 -50.72 6.76
C CYS A 18 30.21 -49.93 8.01
N ALA A 19 31.14 -49.07 8.46
CA ALA A 19 30.76 -47.95 9.30
C ALA A 19 29.95 -47.01 8.41
N GLY A 20 28.63 -47.23 8.36
CA GLY A 20 27.71 -46.20 7.94
C GLY A 20 28.06 -44.95 8.73
N ARG A 21 28.44 -43.88 8.04
CA ARG A 21 28.46 -42.54 8.63
C ARG A 21 27.03 -42.27 9.07
N PHE A 22 26.73 -42.58 10.34
CA PHE A 22 25.65 -41.92 11.03
C PHE A 22 25.92 -40.42 10.86
N PRO A 23 24.92 -39.61 10.46
CA PRO A 23 25.09 -38.17 10.53
C PRO A 23 25.53 -37.86 11.95
N ALA A 24 26.65 -37.12 12.08
CA ALA A 24 27.14 -36.71 13.38
C ALA A 24 25.96 -36.11 14.16
N ALA A 25 25.78 -36.54 15.41
CA ALA A 25 24.78 -35.94 16.27
C ALA A 25 24.96 -34.41 16.21
N PRO A 26 23.89 -33.63 15.98
CA PRO A 26 24.02 -32.18 15.91
C PRO A 26 24.73 -31.70 17.19
N ALA A 27 25.74 -30.86 17.02
CA ALA A 27 26.48 -30.30 18.16
C ALA A 27 25.47 -29.75 19.17
N ALA A 28 25.61 -30.14 20.44
CA ALA A 28 24.73 -29.64 21.49
C ALA A 28 24.78 -28.11 21.48
N LEU A 29 23.61 -27.47 21.46
CA LEU A 29 23.51 -26.01 21.49
C LEU A 29 24.23 -25.47 22.74
N PRO A 30 24.90 -24.31 22.65
CA PRO A 30 25.41 -23.61 23.81
C PRO A 30 24.30 -23.42 24.86
N ALA A 31 24.65 -23.50 26.14
CA ALA A 31 23.68 -23.34 27.22
C ALA A 31 22.97 -21.97 27.11
N GLY A 32 21.63 -22.00 27.14
CA GLY A 32 20.80 -20.79 27.00
C GLY A 32 20.55 -20.34 25.56
N ALA A 33 21.08 -21.04 24.56
CA ALA A 33 20.76 -20.76 23.16
C ALA A 33 19.40 -21.37 22.74
N SER A 34 18.67 -20.65 21.90
CA SER A 34 17.41 -21.10 21.30
C SER A 34 17.51 -21.11 19.78
N LEU A 35 16.91 -22.15 19.19
CA LEU A 35 16.78 -22.28 17.73
C LEU A 35 15.58 -21.47 17.23
N PRO A 36 15.59 -21.07 15.95
CA PRO A 36 14.39 -20.57 15.30
C PRO A 36 13.21 -21.55 15.45
N PRO A 37 11.97 -21.06 15.58
CA PRO A 37 10.80 -21.92 15.80
C PRO A 37 10.45 -22.79 14.59
N ARG A 38 10.87 -22.40 13.37
CA ARG A 38 10.57 -23.09 12.11
C ARG A 38 11.80 -23.19 11.22
N ASP A 39 11.82 -24.15 10.29
CA ASP A 39 12.88 -24.33 9.29
C ASP A 39 12.81 -23.29 8.16
N TYR A 40 11.61 -22.77 7.90
CA TYR A 40 11.37 -21.67 6.97
C TYR A 40 10.44 -20.66 7.64
N GLN A 41 10.75 -19.39 7.46
CA GLN A 41 9.92 -18.29 7.90
C GLN A 41 9.31 -17.60 6.66
N LEU A 42 7.99 -17.42 6.69
CA LEU A 42 7.25 -16.72 5.66
C LEU A 42 6.95 -15.31 6.17
N LEU A 43 7.61 -14.32 5.58
CA LEU A 43 7.43 -12.90 5.89
C LEU A 43 6.44 -12.33 4.89
N ILE A 44 5.18 -12.22 5.28
CA ILE A 44 4.09 -11.76 4.41
C ILE A 44 3.80 -10.31 4.76
N HIS A 45 3.71 -9.46 3.75
CA HIS A 45 3.27 -8.09 3.88
C HIS A 45 2.33 -7.77 2.73
N TYR A 46 1.72 -6.59 2.81
CA TYR A 46 0.52 -6.29 2.06
C TYR A 46 0.46 -4.82 1.72
N GLU A 47 -0.22 -4.55 0.62
CA GLU A 47 -0.63 -3.20 0.26
C GLU A 47 -1.83 -2.79 1.11
N LEU A 48 -1.99 -1.50 1.35
CA LEU A 48 -3.26 -0.99 1.85
C LEU A 48 -4.24 -0.93 0.68
N GLY A 49 -5.31 -1.71 0.75
CA GLY A 49 -6.40 -1.65 -0.22
C GLY A 49 -7.35 -0.53 0.17
N MET A 50 -7.46 0.50 -0.66
CA MET A 50 -8.41 1.60 -0.48
C MET A 50 -9.53 1.51 -1.49
N HIS A 51 -10.77 1.57 -1.02
CA HIS A 51 -11.95 1.67 -1.87
C HIS A 51 -12.50 3.07 -1.72
N CYS A 52 -12.00 4.08 -2.45
CA CYS A 52 -12.48 5.47 -2.26
C CYS A 52 -13.98 5.70 -2.59
N THR A 53 -14.69 4.65 -3.00
CA THR A 53 -16.15 4.52 -3.04
C THR A 53 -16.52 3.14 -2.47
N GLY A 54 -17.57 3.02 -1.65
CA GLY A 54 -17.97 1.73 -1.06
C GLY A 54 -18.28 0.61 -2.06
N PHE A 55 -18.64 -0.58 -1.57
CA PHE A 55 -18.67 -1.83 -2.38
C PHE A 55 -19.73 -1.95 -3.46
N ASP A 56 -20.77 -1.11 -3.42
CA ASP A 56 -21.75 -1.05 -4.51
C ASP A 56 -22.03 0.38 -4.96
N PHE A 57 -20.99 1.00 -5.52
CA PHE A 57 -21.10 2.24 -6.27
C PHE A 57 -21.01 1.94 -7.77
N SER A 58 -21.87 1.06 -8.25
CA SER A 58 -22.14 0.88 -9.70
C SER A 58 -22.52 2.15 -10.46
N TYR A 59 -22.68 3.27 -9.75
CA TYR A 59 -22.86 4.59 -10.31
C TYR A 59 -21.56 5.33 -10.57
N CYS A 60 -20.55 5.17 -9.72
CA CYS A 60 -19.27 5.83 -9.87
C CYS A 60 -18.13 5.06 -9.16
N CYS A 61 -16.96 5.00 -9.79
CA CYS A 61 -15.77 4.36 -9.22
C CYS A 61 -14.68 5.41 -8.97
N ILE A 62 -14.22 5.55 -7.72
CA ILE A 62 -13.11 6.46 -7.35
C ILE A 62 -11.80 5.70 -7.16
N LEU A 63 -11.76 4.53 -6.50
CA LEU A 63 -10.59 3.64 -6.53
C LEU A 63 -11.03 2.18 -6.60
N PRO A 64 -10.27 1.31 -7.27
CA PRO A 64 -10.66 -0.06 -7.43
C PRO A 64 -10.35 -0.94 -6.21
N PRO A 65 -11.06 -2.07 -6.08
CA PRO A 65 -11.11 -2.86 -4.86
C PRO A 65 -9.96 -3.88 -4.80
N TYR A 66 -8.71 -3.44 -4.90
CA TYR A 66 -7.58 -4.35 -5.09
C TYR A 66 -6.58 -4.36 -3.94
N ASN A 67 -6.01 -5.53 -3.71
CA ASN A 67 -4.96 -5.76 -2.72
C ASN A 67 -3.97 -6.79 -3.23
N SER A 68 -2.73 -6.76 -2.73
CA SER A 68 -1.69 -7.69 -3.15
C SER A 68 -1.12 -8.45 -1.97
N ILE A 69 -0.82 -9.74 -2.18
CA ILE A 69 0.01 -10.51 -1.25
C ILE A 69 1.45 -10.35 -1.72
N LEU A 70 2.32 -9.86 -0.84
CA LEU A 70 3.76 -9.84 -1.05
C LEU A 70 4.43 -10.68 0.04
N ALA A 71 5.42 -11.48 -0.32
CA ALA A 71 6.09 -12.34 0.64
C ALA A 71 7.57 -12.55 0.36
N GLN A 72 8.33 -12.78 1.42
CA GLN A 72 9.71 -13.28 1.37
C GLN A 72 9.81 -14.57 2.17
N VAL A 73 10.55 -15.54 1.64
CA VAL A 73 10.78 -16.83 2.31
C VAL A 73 12.20 -16.87 2.81
N VAL A 74 12.37 -16.96 4.12
CA VAL A 74 13.68 -17.10 4.77
C VAL A 74 13.86 -18.57 5.16
N LYS A 75 14.92 -19.20 4.66
CA LYS A 75 15.44 -20.42 5.29
C LYS A 75 16.16 -20.01 6.56
N THR A 76 15.73 -20.53 7.71
CA THR A 76 16.27 -20.12 9.02
C THR A 76 17.61 -20.78 9.31
N ASP A 77 18.31 -20.28 10.33
CA ASP A 77 19.55 -20.86 10.82
C ASP A 77 19.40 -22.34 11.11
N ARG A 78 20.26 -23.16 10.48
CA ARG A 78 20.28 -24.60 10.66
C ARG A 78 21.67 -25.17 10.46
N ASP A 79 22.08 -26.05 11.38
CA ASP A 79 23.34 -26.81 11.30
C ASP A 79 24.58 -25.90 11.06
N GLY A 80 24.55 -24.67 11.59
CA GLY A 80 25.62 -23.68 11.46
C GLY A 80 25.58 -22.82 10.19
N ALA A 81 24.60 -23.02 9.29
CA ALA A 81 24.40 -22.15 8.14
C ALA A 81 23.57 -20.91 8.51
N ALA A 82 23.99 -19.73 8.02
CA ALA A 82 23.28 -18.46 8.18
C ALA A 82 21.92 -18.44 7.45
N PRO A 83 20.96 -17.59 7.85
CA PRO A 83 19.67 -17.55 7.20
C PRO A 83 19.81 -16.93 5.83
N ARG A 84 18.93 -17.32 4.90
CA ARG A 84 18.96 -16.82 3.53
C ARG A 84 17.57 -16.74 2.92
N LEU A 85 17.37 -15.73 2.06
CA LEU A 85 16.19 -15.63 1.22
C LEU A 85 16.16 -16.75 0.17
N LEU A 86 14.98 -17.28 -0.11
CA LEU A 86 14.74 -18.30 -1.13
C LEU A 86 14.03 -17.70 -2.34
N GLY A 87 14.55 -18.02 -3.52
CA GLY A 87 13.98 -17.65 -4.82
C GLY A 87 13.36 -18.85 -5.54
N ALA A 88 12.86 -18.59 -6.74
CA ALA A 88 12.24 -19.60 -7.59
C ALA A 88 13.23 -20.36 -8.48
N ASP A 89 12.75 -21.45 -9.07
CA ASP A 89 13.38 -22.11 -10.21
C ASP A 89 13.43 -21.11 -11.39
N PRO A 90 14.59 -20.94 -12.05
CA PRO A 90 14.71 -20.07 -13.22
C PRO A 90 13.74 -20.38 -14.38
N LYS A 91 13.20 -21.60 -14.45
CA LYS A 91 12.27 -22.06 -15.49
C LYS A 91 10.81 -22.05 -15.06
N ASP A 92 10.53 -21.92 -13.77
CA ASP A 92 9.17 -21.91 -13.24
C ASP A 92 9.09 -20.94 -12.04
N PRO A 93 8.57 -19.71 -12.25
CA PRO A 93 8.54 -18.69 -11.21
C PRO A 93 7.57 -19.02 -10.07
N GLU A 94 6.75 -20.07 -10.15
CA GLU A 94 5.91 -20.52 -9.03
C GLU A 94 6.61 -21.56 -8.13
N VAL A 95 7.73 -22.13 -8.56
CA VAL A 95 8.41 -23.21 -7.84
C VAL A 95 9.57 -22.65 -7.02
N LEU A 96 9.43 -22.68 -5.71
CA LEU A 96 10.49 -22.34 -4.76
C LEU A 96 11.51 -23.48 -4.66
N VAL A 97 12.79 -23.16 -4.63
CA VAL A 97 13.88 -24.16 -4.59
C VAL A 97 14.76 -24.06 -3.34
N ASP A 98 15.05 -25.20 -2.72
CA ASP A 98 16.06 -25.34 -1.65
C ASP A 98 16.88 -26.62 -1.86
N GLY A 99 18.00 -26.51 -2.57
CA GLY A 99 18.73 -27.68 -3.07
C GLY A 99 17.87 -28.46 -4.07
N ASP A 100 17.76 -29.77 -3.87
CA ASP A 100 16.92 -30.64 -4.71
C ASP A 100 15.43 -30.57 -4.36
N ARG A 101 15.07 -29.88 -3.27
CA ARG A 101 13.68 -29.78 -2.83
C ARG A 101 12.96 -28.70 -3.61
N ARG A 102 11.73 -29.02 -4.02
CA ARG A 102 10.88 -28.17 -4.85
C ARG A 102 9.55 -27.95 -4.14
N TYR A 103 9.20 -26.69 -3.95
CA TYR A 103 8.02 -26.29 -3.21
C TYR A 103 7.18 -25.30 -4.00
N LYS A 104 5.93 -25.09 -3.58
CA LYS A 104 5.10 -23.95 -4.01
C LYS A 104 4.54 -23.23 -2.78
N LEU A 105 4.18 -21.97 -2.96
CA LEU A 105 3.54 -21.14 -1.94
C LEU A 105 2.06 -21.01 -2.27
N ARG A 106 1.22 -21.88 -1.68
CA ARG A 106 -0.23 -21.82 -1.87
C ARG A 106 -0.82 -20.76 -0.96
N TYR A 107 -1.67 -19.88 -1.47
CA TYR A 107 -2.34 -18.87 -0.65
C TYR A 107 -3.85 -19.04 -0.61
N LEU A 108 -4.43 -18.66 0.53
CA LEU A 108 -5.85 -18.58 0.77
C LEU A 108 -6.16 -17.24 1.47
N HIS A 109 -7.40 -16.79 1.34
CA HIS A 109 -7.93 -15.71 2.15
C HIS A 109 -8.97 -16.23 3.13
N GLU A 110 -8.92 -15.70 4.35
CA GLU A 110 -9.77 -16.09 5.47
C GLU A 110 -10.21 -14.84 6.24
N ALA A 111 -11.40 -14.88 6.82
CA ALA A 111 -11.83 -13.89 7.81
C ALA A 111 -11.05 -14.08 9.13
N PRO A 112 -11.09 -13.11 10.07
CA PRO A 112 -10.38 -13.21 11.34
C PRO A 112 -10.66 -14.49 12.14
N ASP A 113 -11.87 -15.04 12.02
CA ASP A 113 -12.33 -16.28 12.65
C ASP A 113 -11.87 -17.58 11.94
N GLY A 114 -11.06 -17.46 10.88
CA GLY A 114 -10.54 -18.58 10.08
C GLY A 114 -11.52 -19.11 9.04
N SER A 115 -12.68 -18.47 8.88
CA SER A 115 -13.65 -18.87 7.88
C SER A 115 -13.20 -18.44 6.46
N PRO A 116 -13.42 -19.24 5.40
CA PRO A 116 -12.91 -18.91 4.07
C PRO A 116 -13.46 -17.60 3.51
N ASN A 117 -12.60 -16.86 2.80
CA ASN A 117 -12.96 -15.73 1.96
C ASN A 117 -12.38 -15.95 0.55
N SER A 118 -13.11 -16.61 -0.32
CA SER A 118 -12.57 -17.25 -1.53
C SER A 118 -13.04 -16.63 -2.85
N ARG A 119 -13.95 -15.66 -2.79
CA ARG A 119 -14.59 -15.00 -3.94
C ARG A 119 -15.06 -13.61 -3.53
N SER A 120 -15.27 -12.72 -4.48
CA SER A 120 -15.71 -11.34 -4.21
C SER A 120 -16.83 -10.93 -5.17
N GLU A 121 -16.63 -11.15 -6.46
CA GLU A 121 -17.50 -10.69 -7.52
C GLU A 121 -18.87 -11.39 -7.50
N HIS A 122 -19.89 -10.69 -8.00
CA HIS A 122 -21.31 -11.06 -8.00
C HIS A 122 -21.99 -11.17 -6.63
N GLN A 123 -21.33 -11.75 -5.62
CA GLN A 123 -21.91 -11.95 -4.29
C GLN A 123 -21.75 -10.74 -3.39
N LYS A 124 -20.54 -10.17 -3.38
CA LYS A 124 -20.11 -9.12 -2.45
C LYS A 124 -19.69 -7.84 -3.19
N MET A 125 -19.61 -7.92 -4.51
CA MET A 125 -19.16 -6.85 -5.40
C MET A 125 -19.78 -6.99 -6.79
N LEU A 126 -20.93 -6.36 -7.01
CA LEU A 126 -21.66 -6.46 -8.28
C LEU A 126 -21.04 -5.57 -9.37
N TYR A 127 -20.62 -4.36 -9.01
CA TYR A 127 -20.22 -3.32 -9.98
C TYR A 127 -18.97 -3.67 -10.81
N TRP A 128 -18.09 -4.52 -10.29
CA TRP A 128 -16.86 -4.94 -10.98
C TRP A 128 -17.15 -5.73 -12.26
N THR A 129 -18.32 -6.37 -12.31
CA THR A 129 -18.84 -7.11 -13.46
C THR A 129 -19.77 -6.27 -14.35
N ALA A 130 -20.03 -5.02 -13.98
CA ALA A 130 -20.86 -4.12 -14.78
C ALA A 130 -20.22 -3.87 -16.14
N GLU A 131 -21.07 -3.76 -17.17
CA GLU A 131 -20.63 -3.34 -18.48
C GLU A 131 -20.25 -1.85 -18.47
N TYR A 132 -19.10 -1.53 -19.06
CA TYR A 132 -18.62 -0.19 -19.33
C TYR A 132 -17.96 -0.20 -20.71
N ARG A 133 -18.50 0.56 -21.67
CA ARG A 133 -18.00 0.61 -23.06
C ARG A 133 -17.75 -0.78 -23.67
N HIS A 134 -18.70 -1.71 -23.51
CA HIS A 134 -18.65 -3.09 -24.00
C HIS A 134 -17.59 -4.01 -23.36
N ARG A 135 -17.02 -3.62 -22.22
CA ARG A 135 -16.13 -4.45 -21.39
C ARG A 135 -16.67 -4.53 -19.96
N THR A 136 -16.12 -5.42 -19.14
CA THR A 136 -16.35 -5.34 -17.70
C THR A 136 -15.59 -4.16 -17.13
N LEU A 137 -16.12 -3.51 -16.08
CA LEU A 137 -15.41 -2.44 -15.38
C LEU A 137 -14.03 -2.90 -14.90
N ALA A 138 -13.92 -4.15 -14.42
CA ALA A 138 -12.64 -4.76 -14.08
C ALA A 138 -11.59 -4.66 -15.20
N SER A 139 -11.99 -5.00 -16.43
CA SER A 139 -11.10 -4.95 -17.60
C SER A 139 -10.82 -3.53 -18.06
N GLU A 140 -11.77 -2.60 -17.88
CA GLU A 140 -11.53 -1.20 -18.23
C GLU A 140 -10.56 -0.52 -17.26
N GLU A 141 -10.64 -0.83 -15.96
CA GLU A 141 -9.96 -0.06 -14.92
C GLU A 141 -8.43 -0.06 -15.03
N PHE A 142 -7.84 -1.09 -15.63
CA PHE A 142 -6.39 -1.24 -15.76
C PHE A 142 -5.88 -1.02 -17.19
N ARG A 143 -6.72 -0.57 -18.14
CA ARG A 143 -6.33 -0.47 -19.57
C ARG A 143 -5.21 0.52 -19.88
N GLN A 144 -4.98 1.47 -18.98
CA GLN A 144 -3.85 2.40 -19.04
C GLN A 144 -2.52 1.67 -18.87
N LEU A 145 -2.51 0.53 -18.17
CA LEU A 145 -1.32 -0.27 -17.92
C LEU A 145 -1.09 -1.26 -19.07
N TYR A 146 0.18 -1.45 -19.44
CA TYR A 146 0.55 -2.36 -20.52
C TYR A 146 1.93 -2.99 -20.33
N VAL A 147 2.17 -4.06 -21.10
CA VAL A 147 3.48 -4.71 -21.26
C VAL A 147 3.77 -4.88 -22.76
N TYR A 148 5.02 -5.16 -23.12
CA TYR A 148 5.37 -5.53 -24.51
C TYR A 148 5.59 -7.05 -24.65
N GLN A 149 6.18 -7.68 -23.65
CA GLN A 149 6.54 -9.10 -23.71
C GLN A 149 6.22 -9.87 -22.43
N ASP A 150 6.60 -9.31 -21.27
CA ASP A 150 6.51 -9.99 -19.99
C ASP A 150 6.29 -9.00 -18.83
N LEU A 151 6.12 -9.54 -17.62
CA LEU A 151 5.99 -8.79 -16.37
C LEU A 151 7.35 -8.33 -15.80
N GLN A 152 8.46 -8.55 -16.50
CA GLN A 152 9.79 -8.06 -16.09
C GLN A 152 10.12 -6.69 -16.70
N GLY A 153 9.16 -6.08 -17.40
CA GLY A 153 9.34 -4.81 -18.08
C GLY A 153 10.13 -4.91 -19.38
N SER A 154 10.21 -6.09 -20.00
CA SER A 154 10.91 -6.26 -21.28
C SER A 154 10.20 -5.50 -22.41
N ASN A 155 10.95 -4.63 -23.10
CA ASN A 155 10.57 -3.98 -24.37
C ASN A 155 11.67 -4.24 -25.42
N PRO A 156 11.70 -5.42 -26.04
CA PRO A 156 12.82 -5.87 -26.88
C PRO A 156 12.98 -5.06 -28.17
N GLU A 157 11.89 -4.47 -28.69
CA GLU A 157 11.91 -3.62 -29.88
C GLU A 157 12.27 -2.16 -29.55
N GLY A 158 12.29 -1.78 -28.26
CA GLY A 158 12.54 -0.41 -27.84
C GLY A 158 11.51 0.60 -28.38
N THR A 159 10.30 0.15 -28.67
CA THR A 159 9.23 0.93 -29.31
C THR A 159 8.30 1.57 -28.28
N THR A 160 7.61 2.64 -28.67
CA THR A 160 6.50 3.28 -27.96
C THR A 160 5.17 3.11 -28.69
N ALA A 161 5.17 2.50 -29.88
CA ALA A 161 3.99 2.43 -30.74
C ALA A 161 2.80 1.76 -30.05
N ASN A 162 1.63 2.40 -30.09
CA ASN A 162 0.43 1.88 -29.43
C ASN A 162 0.02 0.48 -29.93
N ALA A 163 0.29 0.16 -31.21
CA ALA A 163 -0.02 -1.15 -31.79
C ALA A 163 0.79 -2.31 -31.18
N LYS A 164 1.87 -2.01 -30.45
CA LYS A 164 2.75 -2.99 -29.80
C LYS A 164 2.48 -3.15 -28.30
N LYS A 165 1.72 -2.22 -27.70
CA LYS A 165 1.35 -2.24 -26.29
C LYS A 165 0.28 -3.32 -26.03
N LEU A 166 0.61 -4.32 -25.23
CA LEU A 166 -0.35 -5.33 -24.75
C LEU A 166 -1.04 -4.78 -23.50
N ARG A 167 -2.12 -4.02 -23.70
CA ARG A 167 -2.88 -3.38 -22.62
C ARG A 167 -3.61 -4.39 -21.74
N ILE A 168 -3.47 -4.25 -20.43
CA ILE A 168 -4.13 -5.09 -19.43
C ILE A 168 -5.65 -4.85 -19.54
N GLY A 169 -6.45 -5.92 -19.48
CA GLY A 169 -7.91 -5.83 -19.66
C GLY A 169 -8.38 -5.78 -21.13
N GLU A 170 -7.51 -5.43 -22.08
CA GLU A 170 -7.81 -5.51 -23.51
C GLU A 170 -7.17 -6.75 -24.15
N ALA A 171 -5.83 -6.81 -24.18
CA ALA A 171 -5.10 -7.98 -24.67
C ALA A 171 -5.31 -9.20 -23.75
N TYR A 172 -5.49 -8.93 -22.45
CA TYR A 172 -5.75 -9.92 -21.42
C TYR A 172 -6.97 -9.52 -20.60
N PRO A 173 -8.19 -9.88 -21.04
CA PRO A 173 -9.40 -9.60 -20.27
C PRO A 173 -9.31 -10.18 -18.85
N ILE A 174 -9.65 -9.35 -17.86
CA ILE A 174 -9.64 -9.76 -16.45
C ILE A 174 -10.85 -10.64 -16.20
N LYS A 175 -10.61 -11.86 -15.73
CA LYS A 175 -11.70 -12.80 -15.42
C LYS A 175 -12.22 -12.56 -14.00
N ILE A 176 -13.42 -13.06 -13.76
CA ILE A 176 -14.10 -13.00 -12.46
C ILE A 176 -13.22 -13.57 -11.34
N ASP A 177 -13.15 -12.84 -10.24
CA ASP A 177 -12.39 -13.11 -9.02
C ASP A 177 -10.87 -13.16 -9.25
N ARG A 178 -10.36 -12.31 -10.16
CA ARG A 178 -8.94 -12.24 -10.50
C ARG A 178 -8.42 -10.82 -10.65
N GLY A 179 -7.13 -10.66 -10.35
CA GLY A 179 -6.41 -9.41 -10.53
C GLY A 179 -5.84 -9.21 -11.94
N PRO A 180 -5.08 -8.13 -12.18
CA PRO A 180 -4.47 -7.80 -13.47
C PRO A 180 -3.46 -8.85 -13.97
N THR A 181 -2.86 -9.65 -13.08
CA THR A 181 -2.01 -10.80 -13.45
C THR A 181 -2.80 -12.08 -13.69
N ASN A 182 -4.13 -12.02 -13.60
CA ASN A 182 -5.07 -13.13 -13.73
C ASN A 182 -4.87 -14.27 -12.71
N GLN A 183 -4.20 -14.00 -11.57
CA GLN A 183 -4.17 -14.89 -10.41
C GLN A 183 -5.53 -14.87 -9.69
N ARG A 184 -5.97 -16.02 -9.15
CA ARG A 184 -7.25 -16.10 -8.41
C ARG A 184 -7.18 -15.32 -7.11
N VAL A 185 -8.29 -14.78 -6.65
CA VAL A 185 -8.38 -14.18 -5.31
C VAL A 185 -8.00 -15.16 -4.19
N SER A 186 -8.21 -16.47 -4.37
CA SER A 186 -7.85 -17.50 -3.38
C SER A 186 -7.59 -18.85 -4.05
N GLY A 187 -6.73 -19.67 -3.45
CA GLY A 187 -6.47 -21.06 -3.85
C GLY A 187 -5.46 -21.22 -4.99
N ASP A 188 -4.70 -20.17 -5.30
CA ASP A 188 -3.64 -20.18 -6.31
C ASP A 188 -2.24 -20.25 -5.65
N PHE A 189 -1.19 -20.11 -6.46
CA PHE A 189 0.20 -20.02 -6.00
C PHE A 189 0.78 -18.62 -6.15
N LEU A 190 1.62 -18.22 -5.20
CA LEU A 190 2.44 -17.01 -5.35
C LEU A 190 3.47 -17.23 -6.44
N ARG A 191 3.71 -16.18 -7.23
CA ARG A 191 4.71 -16.15 -8.29
C ARG A 191 5.92 -15.34 -7.82
N TYR A 192 7.13 -15.71 -8.21
CA TYR A 192 8.33 -14.95 -7.89
C TYR A 192 8.55 -13.81 -8.89
N SER A 193 8.74 -12.58 -8.38
CA SER A 193 8.95 -11.36 -9.16
C SER A 193 10.31 -11.33 -9.85
N GLY A 194 11.28 -12.14 -9.41
CA GLY A 194 12.61 -12.18 -10.01
C GLY A 194 13.50 -11.00 -9.60
N PRO A 195 14.69 -10.86 -10.20
CA PRO A 195 15.69 -9.87 -9.78
C PRO A 195 15.35 -8.42 -10.14
N THR A 196 14.38 -8.20 -11.04
CA THR A 196 13.94 -6.89 -11.54
C THR A 196 12.63 -6.41 -10.90
N GLY A 197 11.92 -7.28 -10.18
CA GLY A 197 10.56 -7.01 -9.70
C GLY A 197 9.52 -7.08 -10.82
N THR A 198 8.25 -7.01 -10.48
CA THR A 198 7.18 -6.97 -11.49
C THR A 198 6.94 -5.54 -11.95
N ARG A 199 7.09 -5.31 -13.26
CA ARG A 199 7.02 -3.98 -13.87
C ARG A 199 6.03 -3.98 -15.04
N VAL A 200 5.17 -2.97 -15.04
CA VAL A 200 4.28 -2.62 -16.17
C VAL A 200 4.59 -1.20 -16.61
N PHE A 201 4.01 -0.76 -17.72
CA PHE A 201 4.16 0.57 -18.26
C PHE A 201 2.83 1.32 -18.29
N THR A 202 2.89 2.64 -18.21
CA THR A 202 1.78 3.57 -18.50
C THR A 202 2.31 4.76 -19.28
N ASP A 203 1.39 5.58 -19.80
CA ASP A 203 1.72 6.82 -20.51
C ASP A 203 1.50 8.03 -19.58
N SER A 204 2.33 9.05 -19.70
CA SER A 204 2.21 10.31 -18.96
C SER A 204 2.13 11.53 -19.88
N PRO A 205 1.79 12.72 -19.36
CA PRO A 205 1.75 13.94 -20.16
C PRO A 205 3.06 14.32 -20.86
N ALA A 206 4.20 13.80 -20.38
CA ALA A 206 5.53 14.15 -20.87
C ALA A 206 6.28 12.99 -21.53
N MET A 207 5.92 11.74 -21.24
CA MET A 207 6.68 10.58 -21.65
C MET A 207 5.80 9.34 -21.76
N GLU A 208 6.10 8.50 -22.75
CA GLU A 208 5.55 7.16 -22.89
C GLU A 208 6.45 6.11 -22.25
N ASN A 209 5.92 4.91 -22.04
CA ASN A 209 6.63 3.81 -21.39
C ASN A 209 7.12 4.19 -19.98
N VAL A 210 6.33 4.95 -19.21
CA VAL A 210 6.62 5.22 -17.81
C VAL A 210 6.50 3.92 -17.02
N PRO A 211 7.58 3.41 -16.41
CA PRO A 211 7.53 2.15 -15.69
C PRO A 211 6.82 2.33 -14.34
N ILE A 212 5.97 1.36 -13.99
CA ILE A 212 5.32 1.24 -12.69
C ILE A 212 5.76 -0.08 -12.06
N GLU A 213 6.46 0.00 -10.93
CA GLU A 213 6.90 -1.16 -10.17
C GLU A 213 5.74 -1.67 -9.28
N LEU A 214 5.09 -2.76 -9.71
CA LEU A 214 4.01 -3.39 -8.95
C LEU A 214 4.53 -4.23 -7.79
N SER A 215 5.76 -4.73 -7.87
CA SER A 215 6.42 -5.39 -6.73
C SER A 215 7.93 -5.20 -6.75
N PRO A 216 8.56 -5.13 -5.57
CA PRO A 216 10.00 -5.10 -5.49
C PRO A 216 10.65 -6.40 -5.98
N PRO A 217 11.94 -6.37 -6.36
CA PRO A 217 12.73 -7.56 -6.64
C PRO A 217 12.70 -8.61 -5.53
N ASN A 218 12.86 -9.87 -5.93
CA ASN A 218 12.99 -11.03 -5.05
C ASN A 218 11.81 -11.22 -4.09
N THR A 219 10.60 -10.98 -4.61
CA THR A 219 9.35 -11.03 -3.86
C THR A 219 8.45 -12.12 -4.43
N TRP A 220 7.78 -12.87 -3.57
CA TRP A 220 6.71 -13.78 -3.94
C TRP A 220 5.39 -13.03 -3.89
N GLU A 221 4.59 -13.11 -4.96
CA GLU A 221 3.47 -12.19 -5.15
C GLU A 221 2.18 -12.82 -5.67
N ALA A 222 1.07 -12.19 -5.28
CA ALA A 222 -0.20 -12.22 -5.98
C ALA A 222 -0.73 -10.78 -6.07
N LEU A 223 -0.84 -10.23 -7.28
CA LEU A 223 -1.01 -8.78 -7.48
C LEU A 223 -2.45 -8.39 -7.83
N GLY A 224 -2.93 -7.32 -7.19
CA GLY A 224 -4.18 -6.64 -7.54
C GLY A 224 -5.43 -7.50 -7.43
N LEU A 225 -5.49 -8.38 -6.42
CA LEU A 225 -6.61 -9.28 -6.15
C LEU A 225 -7.87 -8.48 -5.75
N PRO A 226 -9.04 -8.74 -6.35
CA PRO A 226 -10.27 -7.99 -6.08
C PRO A 226 -10.87 -8.40 -4.73
N LEU A 227 -10.35 -7.86 -3.62
CA LEU A 227 -10.79 -8.21 -2.26
C LEU A 227 -11.88 -7.25 -1.75
N THR A 228 -12.76 -7.80 -0.92
CA THR A 228 -13.79 -7.05 -0.20
C THR A 228 -13.63 -7.31 1.31
N PRO A 229 -14.09 -6.41 2.19
CA PRO A 229 -14.07 -6.57 3.63
C PRO A 229 -15.24 -7.45 4.07
N PHE A 230 -15.94 -8.11 3.15
CA PHE A 230 -17.03 -9.02 3.47
C PHE A 230 -16.53 -10.46 3.39
N SER A 231 -16.87 -11.26 4.39
CA SER A 231 -16.60 -12.71 4.37
C SER A 231 -17.52 -13.41 3.37
N ASP A 232 -17.22 -14.66 3.01
CA ASP A 232 -18.06 -15.45 2.08
C ASP A 232 -19.44 -15.81 2.66
N TYR A 233 -19.67 -15.52 3.94
CA TYR A 233 -20.91 -15.85 4.65
C TYR A 233 -21.92 -14.71 4.64
N THR A 234 -21.53 -13.53 4.15
CA THR A 234 -22.50 -12.45 3.93
C THR A 234 -23.48 -12.89 2.85
N THR A 235 -24.77 -12.68 3.10
CA THR A 235 -25.83 -13.36 2.35
C THR A 235 -25.98 -12.82 0.92
N SER A 236 -26.11 -11.51 0.75
CA SER A 236 -26.10 -10.86 -0.56
C SER A 236 -25.79 -9.39 -0.37
N ILE A 237 -25.14 -8.77 -1.36
CA ILE A 237 -24.80 -7.34 -1.32
C ILE A 237 -26.01 -6.43 -0.97
N PHE A 238 -27.22 -6.81 -1.40
CA PHE A 238 -28.47 -6.06 -1.15
C PHE A 238 -28.91 -6.01 0.32
N PHE A 239 -28.41 -6.90 1.16
CA PHE A 239 -28.83 -7.03 2.56
C PHE A 239 -27.69 -6.80 3.54
N LEU A 240 -26.55 -6.29 3.06
CA LEU A 240 -25.42 -5.94 3.91
C LEU A 240 -25.79 -4.82 4.87
N GLU A 241 -25.47 -4.99 6.14
CA GLU A 241 -25.46 -3.93 7.13
C GLU A 241 -24.02 -3.41 7.32
N GLU A 242 -23.87 -2.16 7.76
CA GLU A 242 -22.52 -1.58 7.96
C GLU A 242 -21.69 -2.39 8.98
N SER A 243 -22.37 -3.01 9.95
CA SER A 243 -21.77 -3.92 10.94
C SER A 243 -21.27 -5.25 10.36
N ASP A 244 -21.55 -5.56 9.09
CA ASP A 244 -21.04 -6.76 8.41
C ASP A 244 -19.62 -6.58 7.86
N ILE A 245 -19.10 -5.34 7.85
CA ILE A 245 -17.75 -5.02 7.38
C ILE A 245 -16.72 -5.68 8.31
N ARG A 246 -15.81 -6.45 7.71
CA ARG A 246 -14.63 -7.10 8.31
C ARG A 246 -13.40 -6.62 7.55
N PRO A 247 -12.83 -5.46 7.89
CA PRO A 247 -11.85 -4.82 7.02
C PRO A 247 -10.48 -5.54 6.99
N PHE A 248 -10.21 -6.42 7.95
CA PHE A 248 -8.93 -7.12 8.06
C PHE A 248 -9.02 -8.55 7.53
N GLN A 249 -8.73 -8.71 6.24
CA GLN A 249 -8.73 -10.03 5.59
C GLN A 249 -7.40 -10.72 5.79
N ARG A 250 -7.38 -11.99 6.18
CA ARG A 250 -6.13 -12.73 6.40
C ARG A 250 -5.71 -13.40 5.12
N ALA A 251 -4.50 -13.10 4.63
CA ALA A 251 -3.85 -13.87 3.57
C ALA A 251 -2.97 -14.93 4.21
N VAL A 252 -3.35 -16.21 4.11
CA VAL A 252 -2.59 -17.33 4.65
C VAL A 252 -1.79 -17.97 3.54
N VAL A 253 -0.47 -18.04 3.70
CA VAL A 253 0.45 -18.68 2.74
C VAL A 253 1.00 -19.96 3.37
N THR A 254 0.85 -21.07 2.66
CA THR A 254 1.32 -22.40 3.06
C THR A 254 2.41 -22.87 2.12
N LEU A 255 3.54 -23.32 2.68
CA LEU A 255 4.56 -24.02 1.92
C LEU A 255 4.09 -25.45 1.64
N VAL A 256 3.99 -25.83 0.37
CA VAL A 256 3.57 -27.17 -0.07
C VAL A 256 4.64 -27.81 -0.96
N ASP A 257 4.73 -29.14 -0.94
CA ASP A 257 5.55 -29.89 -1.89
C ASP A 257 5.04 -29.68 -3.33
N ALA A 258 5.94 -29.39 -4.26
CA ALA A 258 5.56 -28.97 -5.62
C ALA A 258 4.91 -30.09 -6.46
N VAL A 259 5.11 -31.37 -6.10
CA VAL A 259 4.61 -32.51 -6.87
C VAL A 259 3.34 -33.06 -6.24
N SER A 260 3.39 -33.35 -4.94
CA SER A 260 2.27 -33.96 -4.20
C SER A 260 1.23 -32.95 -3.74
N GLY A 261 1.58 -31.67 -3.63
CA GLY A 261 0.71 -30.63 -3.06
C GLY A 261 0.47 -30.76 -1.56
N ALA A 262 1.16 -31.69 -0.89
CA ALA A 262 1.06 -31.89 0.55
C ALA A 262 1.74 -30.73 1.31
N PRO A 263 1.17 -30.25 2.44
CA PRO A 263 1.83 -29.26 3.28
C PRO A 263 3.19 -29.76 3.78
N VAL A 264 4.20 -28.89 3.71
CA VAL A 264 5.51 -29.16 4.32
C VAL A 264 5.38 -28.98 5.83
N LEU A 265 5.81 -29.97 6.60
CA LEU A 265 5.75 -29.92 8.05
C LEU A 265 7.06 -29.36 8.64
N GLY A 266 6.93 -28.48 9.63
CA GLY A 266 8.03 -27.97 10.44
C GLY A 266 8.48 -28.98 11.51
N ARG A 267 9.44 -28.55 12.33
CA ARG A 267 9.99 -29.35 13.45
C ARG A 267 8.93 -29.68 14.50
N ASP A 268 7.95 -28.80 14.66
CA ASP A 268 6.79 -28.93 15.54
C ASP A 268 5.69 -29.85 14.95
N GLN A 269 5.95 -30.50 13.82
CA GLN A 269 5.00 -31.33 13.07
C GLN A 269 3.75 -30.57 12.57
N LYS A 270 3.81 -29.24 12.51
CA LYS A 270 2.74 -28.40 11.94
C LYS A 270 3.08 -27.95 10.53
N PRO A 271 2.08 -27.69 9.67
CA PRO A 271 2.30 -27.06 8.39
C PRO A 271 3.09 -25.75 8.52
N ILE A 272 4.06 -25.56 7.64
CA ILE A 272 4.80 -24.30 7.55
C ILE A 272 3.89 -23.28 6.87
N GLN A 273 3.37 -22.37 7.69
CA GLN A 273 2.43 -21.34 7.31
C GLN A 273 2.85 -20.00 7.91
N GLY A 274 2.60 -18.95 7.15
CA GLY A 274 2.57 -17.58 7.62
C GLY A 274 1.24 -16.97 7.21
N PHE A 275 0.88 -15.86 7.83
CA PHE A 275 -0.21 -15.04 7.32
C PHE A 275 0.14 -13.56 7.38
N GLY A 276 -0.48 -12.78 6.50
CA GLY A 276 -0.53 -11.32 6.55
C GLY A 276 -1.96 -10.82 6.63
N THR A 277 -2.16 -9.55 6.91
CA THR A 277 -3.49 -8.92 6.95
C THR A 277 -3.67 -7.98 5.77
N ASN A 278 -4.64 -8.15 4.90
CA ASN A 278 -5.03 -7.15 3.91
C ASN A 278 -6.12 -6.24 4.50
N PRO A 279 -5.79 -5.06 5.05
CA PRO A 279 -6.79 -4.08 5.43
C PRO A 279 -7.46 -3.54 4.17
N ILE A 280 -8.77 -3.37 4.28
CA ILE A 280 -9.62 -2.87 3.22
C ILE A 280 -10.45 -1.74 3.81
N ASP A 281 -10.13 -0.52 3.40
CA ASP A 281 -10.81 0.68 3.87
C ASP A 281 -12.14 0.90 3.12
N VAL A 282 -13.12 1.45 3.83
CA VAL A 282 -14.49 1.66 3.31
C VAL A 282 -14.97 3.04 3.68
N PRO A 283 -15.15 3.95 2.71
CA PRO A 283 -15.47 5.31 3.02
C PRO A 283 -16.93 5.43 3.45
N ALA A 284 -17.18 6.21 4.51
CA ALA A 284 -18.54 6.49 4.95
C ALA A 284 -19.12 7.74 4.28
N CYS A 285 -18.94 7.85 2.95
CA CYS A 285 -19.55 8.92 2.16
C CYS A 285 -21.06 9.02 2.43
N ASP A 286 -21.70 7.89 2.68
CA ASP A 286 -23.14 7.80 2.90
C ASP A 286 -23.63 8.52 4.16
N ARG A 287 -22.79 8.66 5.19
CA ARG A 287 -23.15 9.41 6.41
C ARG A 287 -23.34 10.91 6.16
N CYS A 288 -22.74 11.44 5.08
CA CYS A 288 -22.91 12.84 4.66
C CYS A 288 -23.78 12.97 3.41
N HIS A 289 -23.53 12.13 2.39
CA HIS A 289 -24.15 12.22 1.06
C HIS A 289 -25.51 11.51 0.95
N ALA A 290 -25.89 10.66 1.91
CA ALA A 290 -27.26 10.14 1.99
C ALA A 290 -28.15 10.95 2.96
N THR A 291 -27.71 12.14 3.39
CA THR A 291 -28.41 12.99 4.35
C THR A 291 -28.47 14.44 3.88
N THR A 292 -29.19 15.29 4.61
CA THR A 292 -29.22 16.74 4.36
C THR A 292 -27.87 17.43 4.63
N ASN A 293 -26.89 16.75 5.23
CA ASN A 293 -25.60 17.35 5.58
C ASN A 293 -24.81 17.79 4.32
N ALA A 294 -24.68 16.91 3.33
CA ALA A 294 -24.08 17.27 2.04
C ALA A 294 -25.10 17.92 1.08
N ASN A 295 -26.38 17.54 1.19
CA ASN A 295 -27.37 17.87 0.17
C ASN A 295 -28.15 19.18 0.42
N GLY A 296 -28.24 19.62 1.68
CA GLY A 296 -29.14 20.70 2.08
C GLY A 296 -30.58 20.46 1.65
N ASP A 297 -31.29 21.53 1.32
CA ASP A 297 -32.63 21.50 0.71
C ASP A 297 -32.58 21.50 -0.83
N THR A 298 -31.38 21.66 -1.40
CA THR A 298 -31.18 21.85 -2.85
C THR A 298 -31.15 20.53 -3.61
N PHE A 299 -30.35 19.57 -3.13
CA PHE A 299 -30.11 18.31 -3.82
C PHE A 299 -31.04 17.24 -3.24
N THR A 300 -31.88 16.63 -4.07
CA THR A 300 -32.98 15.76 -3.58
C THR A 300 -33.03 14.40 -4.25
N LYS A 301 -32.20 14.15 -5.29
CA LYS A 301 -32.22 12.87 -6.02
C LYS A 301 -31.84 11.70 -5.12
N TYR A 302 -31.00 11.93 -4.10
CA TYR A 302 -30.61 10.93 -3.10
C TYR A 302 -31.82 10.34 -2.35
N GLN A 303 -32.86 11.14 -2.06
CA GLN A 303 -34.06 10.69 -1.36
C GLN A 303 -34.89 9.74 -2.23
N THR A 304 -34.99 10.06 -3.52
CA THR A 304 -35.66 9.21 -4.51
C THR A 304 -34.92 7.88 -4.65
N GLU A 305 -33.59 7.92 -4.69
CA GLU A 305 -32.78 6.71 -4.82
C GLU A 305 -32.85 5.83 -3.56
N TYR A 306 -32.72 6.44 -2.38
CA TYR A 306 -32.90 5.75 -1.11
C TYR A 306 -34.26 5.07 -1.04
N THR A 307 -35.34 5.78 -1.38
CA THR A 307 -36.71 5.26 -1.33
C THR A 307 -36.89 4.08 -2.26
N TYR A 308 -36.34 4.13 -3.47
CA TYR A 308 -36.39 3.01 -4.41
C TYR A 308 -35.73 1.76 -3.85
N TRP A 309 -34.48 1.86 -3.40
CA TRP A 309 -33.76 0.70 -2.89
C TRP A 309 -34.40 0.17 -1.60
N ARG A 310 -34.72 1.07 -0.67
CA ARG A 310 -35.25 0.69 0.63
C ARG A 310 -36.67 0.13 0.55
N GLN A 311 -37.55 0.72 -0.25
CA GLN A 311 -38.98 0.38 -0.25
C GLN A 311 -39.37 -0.50 -1.43
N ALA A 312 -38.94 -0.17 -2.66
CA ALA A 312 -39.30 -0.95 -3.85
C ALA A 312 -38.46 -2.23 -3.95
N MET A 313 -37.15 -2.12 -3.76
CA MET A 313 -36.23 -3.27 -3.83
C MET A 313 -36.06 -4.00 -2.48
N ARG A 314 -36.55 -3.40 -1.39
CA ARG A 314 -36.55 -3.97 -0.03
C ARG A 314 -35.14 -4.33 0.48
N THR A 315 -34.12 -3.56 0.11
CA THR A 315 -32.73 -3.75 0.55
C THR A 315 -32.52 -3.36 2.01
N SER A 316 -31.33 -3.63 2.57
CA SER A 316 -30.90 -3.04 3.85
C SER A 316 -30.87 -1.51 3.79
N ASP A 317 -30.86 -0.88 4.98
CA ASP A 317 -30.73 0.57 5.11
C ASP A 317 -29.36 1.03 4.61
N TYR A 318 -28.29 0.35 5.02
CA TYR A 318 -26.94 0.67 4.62
C TYR A 318 -26.76 0.64 3.09
N PHE A 319 -27.24 -0.42 2.42
CA PHE A 319 -27.17 -0.51 0.97
C PHE A 319 -27.93 0.63 0.27
N ALA A 320 -29.14 0.96 0.74
CA ALA A 320 -29.91 2.07 0.19
C ALA A 320 -29.20 3.42 0.36
N ARG A 321 -28.53 3.63 1.50
CA ARG A 321 -27.70 4.83 1.74
C ARG A 321 -26.49 4.90 0.80
N LEU A 322 -25.79 3.80 0.53
CA LEU A 322 -24.66 3.81 -0.42
C LEU A 322 -25.10 4.23 -1.83
N LYS A 323 -26.21 3.68 -2.32
CA LYS A 323 -26.80 4.07 -3.62
C LYS A 323 -27.22 5.54 -3.65
N ALA A 324 -27.87 6.00 -2.59
CA ALA A 324 -28.27 7.40 -2.43
C ALA A 324 -27.07 8.36 -2.41
N ALA A 325 -26.00 7.98 -1.70
CA ALA A 325 -24.76 8.75 -1.62
C ALA A 325 -24.11 8.92 -3.00
N ALA A 326 -24.05 7.86 -3.80
CA ALA A 326 -23.50 7.92 -5.15
C ALA A 326 -24.27 8.91 -6.05
N ILE A 327 -25.61 8.87 -6.01
CA ILE A 327 -26.46 9.81 -6.75
C ILE A 327 -26.30 11.24 -6.24
N SER A 328 -26.19 11.44 -4.92
CA SER A 328 -25.89 12.75 -4.33
C SER A 328 -24.56 13.31 -4.86
N ILE A 329 -23.49 12.53 -4.83
CA ILE A 329 -22.17 12.95 -5.33
C ILE A 329 -22.26 13.39 -6.80
N LEU A 330 -22.94 12.62 -7.65
CA LEU A 330 -23.10 12.96 -9.06
C LEU A 330 -24.00 14.18 -9.28
N GLU A 331 -25.09 14.34 -8.51
CA GLU A 331 -25.98 15.52 -8.58
C GLU A 331 -25.25 16.80 -8.17
N ILE A 332 -24.50 16.75 -7.08
CA ILE A 332 -23.65 17.84 -6.59
C ILE A 332 -22.58 18.17 -7.65
N HIS A 333 -21.95 17.15 -8.23
CA HIS A 333 -20.94 17.33 -9.28
C HIS A 333 -21.53 18.00 -10.53
N ASP A 334 -22.72 17.58 -10.98
CA ASP A 334 -23.44 18.21 -12.10
C ASP A 334 -23.70 19.70 -11.81
N ALA A 335 -24.11 20.05 -10.59
CA ALA A 335 -24.42 21.43 -10.22
C ALA A 335 -23.17 22.33 -10.07
N HIS A 336 -22.09 21.83 -9.47
CA HIS A 336 -20.90 22.62 -9.19
C HIS A 336 -19.88 22.64 -10.33
N HIS A 337 -19.90 21.63 -11.20
CA HIS A 337 -18.95 21.49 -12.30
C HIS A 337 -19.63 21.42 -13.67
N GLY A 338 -20.95 21.54 -13.74
CA GLY A 338 -21.71 21.61 -14.98
C GLY A 338 -21.71 20.31 -15.76
N THR A 339 -21.44 19.15 -15.14
CA THR A 339 -21.57 17.85 -15.82
C THR A 339 -23.04 17.46 -16.04
N ALA A 340 -23.28 16.39 -16.79
CA ALA A 340 -24.60 15.86 -17.08
C ALA A 340 -24.77 14.38 -16.68
N PHE A 341 -24.03 13.91 -15.68
CA PHE A 341 -24.01 12.50 -15.29
C PHE A 341 -25.39 12.00 -14.85
N THR A 342 -26.20 12.85 -14.24
CA THR A 342 -27.55 12.52 -13.76
C THR A 342 -28.67 13.02 -14.67
N ALA A 343 -28.37 13.44 -15.90
CA ALA A 343 -29.35 14.05 -16.81
C ALA A 343 -30.46 13.07 -17.27
N ARG A 344 -30.18 11.76 -17.29
CA ARG A 344 -31.15 10.71 -17.63
C ARG A 344 -31.68 9.95 -16.41
N TYR A 345 -31.26 10.34 -15.21
CA TYR A 345 -31.69 9.71 -13.97
C TYR A 345 -33.10 10.20 -13.54
N PRO A 346 -33.98 9.31 -13.04
CA PRO A 346 -33.81 7.85 -12.97
C PRO A 346 -34.22 7.17 -14.28
N ALA A 347 -33.33 6.33 -14.84
CA ALA A 347 -33.62 5.52 -16.02
C ALA A 347 -34.07 4.10 -15.61
N GLY A 348 -35.37 3.96 -15.32
CA GLY A 348 -35.98 2.66 -15.05
C GLY A 348 -35.57 1.99 -13.72
N GLY A 349 -35.66 0.66 -13.68
CA GLY A 349 -35.46 -0.17 -12.49
C GLY A 349 -34.37 -1.24 -12.64
N THR A 350 -33.26 -0.93 -13.32
CA THR A 350 -32.15 -1.88 -13.41
C THR A 350 -31.53 -2.14 -12.03
N LEU A 351 -30.90 -3.31 -11.86
CA LEU A 351 -30.25 -3.70 -10.60
C LEU A 351 -28.82 -3.16 -10.46
N VAL A 352 -28.23 -2.64 -11.53
CA VAL A 352 -26.84 -2.19 -11.56
C VAL A 352 -26.79 -0.66 -11.51
N THR A 353 -27.24 0.05 -12.55
CA THR A 353 -27.24 1.52 -12.60
C THR A 353 -28.57 2.06 -13.14
N ARG A 354 -29.12 3.06 -12.45
CA ARG A 354 -30.29 3.84 -12.89
C ARG A 354 -29.92 5.18 -13.54
N LEU A 355 -28.67 5.39 -13.95
CA LEU A 355 -28.26 6.63 -14.64
C LEU A 355 -28.79 6.72 -16.07
N GLY A 356 -29.10 5.58 -16.71
CA GLY A 356 -29.49 5.53 -18.13
C GLY A 356 -28.31 5.57 -19.10
N HIS A 357 -27.12 5.30 -18.57
CA HIS A 357 -25.85 5.07 -19.24
C HIS A 357 -24.93 4.30 -18.28
N ASP A 358 -23.71 4.00 -18.71
CA ASP A 358 -22.71 3.24 -17.94
C ASP A 358 -22.29 3.96 -16.63
N SER A 359 -21.55 3.28 -15.76
CA SER A 359 -20.99 3.88 -14.53
C SER A 359 -20.10 5.09 -14.84
N VAL A 360 -20.01 6.07 -13.96
CA VAL A 360 -19.05 7.19 -14.11
C VAL A 360 -17.68 6.79 -13.56
N ARG A 361 -16.67 6.71 -14.42
CA ARG A 361 -15.27 6.51 -13.99
C ARG A 361 -14.57 7.85 -13.84
N CYS A 362 -14.21 8.24 -12.62
CA CYS A 362 -13.60 9.55 -12.34
C CYS A 362 -12.27 9.75 -13.10
N GLN A 363 -11.50 8.67 -13.26
CA GLN A 363 -10.23 8.65 -13.97
C GLN A 363 -10.34 8.89 -15.47
N ASP A 364 -11.55 8.88 -16.04
CA ASP A 364 -11.73 9.30 -17.43
C ASP A 364 -11.53 10.81 -17.62
N CYS A 365 -11.51 11.60 -16.54
CA CYS A 365 -11.27 13.04 -16.55
C CYS A 365 -10.14 13.47 -15.61
N HIS A 366 -10.01 12.85 -14.45
CA HIS A 366 -9.06 13.22 -13.39
C HIS A 366 -7.82 12.31 -13.42
N ALA A 367 -6.61 12.87 -13.35
CA ALA A 367 -5.43 12.07 -13.06
C ALA A 367 -5.49 11.47 -11.65
N ASP A 368 -4.89 10.29 -11.53
CA ASP A 368 -4.80 9.48 -10.32
C ASP A 368 -3.56 8.59 -10.37
N ASN A 369 -2.55 8.94 -9.59
CA ASN A 369 -1.29 8.20 -9.51
C ASN A 369 -1.48 6.78 -8.95
N VAL A 370 -2.51 6.54 -8.12
CA VAL A 370 -2.72 5.24 -7.45
C VAL A 370 -2.96 4.12 -8.48
N VAL A 371 -3.74 4.42 -9.52
CA VAL A 371 -4.07 3.47 -10.59
C VAL A 371 -3.25 3.68 -11.86
N GLY A 372 -2.25 4.57 -11.84
CA GLY A 372 -1.37 4.84 -12.98
C GLY A 372 -2.04 5.61 -14.12
N VAL A 373 -3.09 6.39 -13.83
CA VAL A 373 -3.70 7.34 -14.78
C VAL A 373 -3.04 8.69 -14.57
N LEU A 374 -1.96 8.97 -15.31
CA LEU A 374 -1.07 10.09 -15.02
C LEU A 374 -1.50 11.43 -15.67
N THR A 375 -2.58 11.43 -16.45
CA THR A 375 -3.01 12.57 -17.26
C THR A 375 -4.46 12.95 -16.98
N SER A 376 -4.68 14.15 -16.45
CA SER A 376 -5.99 14.79 -16.43
C SER A 376 -6.36 15.30 -17.82
N LYS A 377 -7.66 15.29 -18.14
CA LYS A 377 -8.21 16.00 -19.30
C LYS A 377 -8.16 17.51 -19.10
N ARG A 378 -8.16 18.26 -20.21
CA ARG A 378 -8.53 19.68 -20.19
C ARG A 378 -10.05 19.80 -20.19
N ILE A 379 -10.57 20.93 -19.71
CA ILE A 379 -12.00 21.26 -19.77
C ILE A 379 -12.58 21.08 -21.19
N GLY A 380 -11.84 21.54 -22.20
CA GLY A 380 -12.22 21.45 -23.60
C GLY A 380 -12.31 20.01 -24.14
N ASP A 381 -11.68 19.04 -23.47
CA ASP A 381 -11.62 17.62 -23.87
C ASP A 381 -12.74 16.78 -23.24
N VAL A 382 -13.51 17.34 -22.30
CA VAL A 382 -14.66 16.66 -21.70
C VAL A 382 -15.69 16.35 -22.81
N PRO A 383 -16.17 15.12 -22.99
CA PRO A 383 -17.12 14.80 -24.05
C PRO A 383 -18.38 15.66 -23.99
N LYS A 384 -18.85 16.19 -25.13
CA LYS A 384 -20.06 17.04 -25.18
C LYS A 384 -21.30 16.37 -24.56
N GLY A 385 -21.41 15.04 -24.64
CA GLY A 385 -22.50 14.27 -24.04
C GLY A 385 -22.46 14.20 -22.50
N GLU A 386 -21.33 14.55 -21.88
CA GLU A 386 -21.14 14.60 -20.43
C GLU A 386 -21.23 16.03 -19.88
N ARG A 387 -21.43 17.04 -20.74
CA ARG A 387 -21.56 18.45 -20.38
C ARG A 387 -23.03 18.84 -20.21
N GLY A 388 -23.35 19.41 -19.06
CA GLY A 388 -24.63 20.04 -18.75
C GLY A 388 -24.73 21.46 -19.33
N PRO A 389 -25.89 22.11 -19.16
CA PRO A 389 -26.15 23.43 -19.76
C PRO A 389 -25.22 24.53 -19.24
N ASP A 390 -24.76 24.43 -18.01
CA ASP A 390 -23.92 25.45 -17.36
C ASP A 390 -22.41 25.20 -17.51
N PHE A 391 -22.00 24.11 -18.18
CA PHE A 391 -20.60 23.69 -18.26
C PHE A 391 -19.66 24.79 -18.75
N ASP A 392 -19.96 25.38 -19.92
CA ASP A 392 -19.10 26.39 -20.54
C ASP A 392 -19.09 27.70 -19.73
N HIS A 393 -20.15 28.00 -18.98
CA HIS A 393 -20.19 29.16 -18.08
C HIS A 393 -19.30 28.92 -16.85
N LEU A 394 -19.38 27.75 -16.24
CA LEU A 394 -18.60 27.38 -15.06
C LEU A 394 -17.11 27.21 -15.38
N HIS A 395 -16.79 26.85 -16.63
CA HIS A 395 -15.42 26.63 -17.08
C HIS A 395 -15.08 27.48 -18.32
N PRO A 396 -14.85 28.79 -18.17
CA PRO A 396 -14.62 29.69 -19.29
C PRO A 396 -13.27 29.48 -19.99
N ASP A 397 -12.31 28.80 -19.34
CA ASP A 397 -11.03 28.43 -19.95
C ASP A 397 -11.06 26.97 -20.41
N PRO A 398 -11.20 26.69 -21.73
CA PRO A 398 -11.21 25.32 -22.24
C PRO A 398 -9.83 24.64 -22.11
N ASN A 399 -8.74 25.38 -21.88
CA ASN A 399 -7.40 24.81 -21.79
C ASN A 399 -7.01 24.44 -20.36
N ALA A 400 -7.80 24.84 -19.37
CA ALA A 400 -7.56 24.52 -17.97
C ALA A 400 -7.59 23.01 -17.75
N LEU A 401 -6.62 22.50 -16.97
CA LEU A 401 -6.58 21.10 -16.57
C LEU A 401 -7.60 20.85 -15.46
N ILE A 402 -8.28 19.71 -15.56
CA ILE A 402 -9.09 19.19 -14.46
C ILE A 402 -8.15 18.77 -13.32
N PRO A 403 -8.37 19.22 -12.06
CA PRO A 403 -7.52 18.83 -10.94
C PRO A 403 -7.48 17.30 -10.79
N PRO A 404 -6.35 16.70 -10.38
CA PRO A 404 -6.31 15.28 -10.07
C PRO A 404 -7.29 14.94 -8.96
N LEU A 405 -7.73 13.69 -8.92
CA LEU A 405 -8.85 13.25 -8.09
C LEU A 405 -8.59 13.50 -6.59
N SER A 406 -7.36 13.25 -6.15
CA SER A 406 -6.92 13.50 -4.77
C SER A 406 -6.94 14.98 -4.41
N GLU A 407 -6.55 15.88 -5.31
CA GLU A 407 -6.65 17.34 -5.08
C GLU A 407 -8.11 17.76 -5.00
N ALA A 408 -8.93 17.35 -5.97
CA ALA A 408 -10.33 17.75 -6.09
C ALA A 408 -11.16 17.36 -4.86
N LEU A 409 -10.98 16.12 -4.36
CA LEU A 409 -11.72 15.61 -3.22
C LEU A 409 -11.25 16.26 -1.91
N HIS A 410 -9.95 16.21 -1.61
CA HIS A 410 -9.46 16.66 -0.32
C HIS A 410 -9.62 18.16 -0.13
N THR A 411 -9.34 18.97 -1.16
CA THR A 411 -9.44 20.43 -1.04
C THR A 411 -10.88 20.90 -0.82
N THR A 412 -11.85 20.36 -1.55
CA THR A 412 -13.26 20.70 -1.38
C THR A 412 -13.73 20.41 0.05
N HIS A 413 -13.48 19.20 0.55
CA HIS A 413 -13.94 18.81 1.89
C HIS A 413 -13.21 19.59 2.98
N GLN A 414 -11.89 19.71 2.88
CA GLN A 414 -11.09 20.40 3.88
C GLN A 414 -11.45 21.89 3.97
N ARG A 415 -11.68 22.56 2.83
CA ARG A 415 -12.13 23.96 2.78
C ARG A 415 -13.50 24.14 3.39
N LEU A 416 -14.48 23.34 2.95
CA LEU A 416 -15.89 23.56 3.27
C LEU A 416 -16.24 23.11 4.68
N ARG A 417 -15.68 21.98 5.15
CA ARG A 417 -16.03 21.37 6.43
C ARG A 417 -14.83 20.73 7.11
N PRO A 418 -13.86 21.52 7.62
CA PRO A 418 -12.62 21.00 8.23
C PRO A 418 -12.84 20.07 9.44
N SER A 419 -14.04 20.04 10.02
CA SER A 419 -14.47 19.08 11.05
C SER A 419 -13.48 18.89 12.23
N PRO A 420 -13.08 19.98 12.91
CA PRO A 420 -12.10 19.96 14.00
C PRO A 420 -12.59 19.22 15.25
N ASP A 421 -11.66 18.74 16.07
CA ASP A 421 -11.87 18.53 17.50
C ASP A 421 -11.53 19.78 18.34
N GLY A 422 -11.57 19.67 19.66
CA GLY A 422 -11.30 20.80 20.56
C GLY A 422 -9.87 21.35 20.46
N GLY A 423 -8.93 20.56 19.94
CA GLY A 423 -7.54 20.94 19.68
C GLY A 423 -7.26 21.40 18.25
N GLY A 424 -8.26 21.36 17.37
CA GLY A 424 -8.14 21.69 15.94
C GLY A 424 -7.56 20.56 15.07
N LEU A 425 -7.51 19.32 15.56
CA LEU A 425 -7.24 18.16 14.70
C LEU A 425 -8.46 17.95 13.80
N THR A 426 -8.25 17.76 12.50
CA THR A 426 -9.35 17.42 11.59
C THR A 426 -9.79 15.97 11.79
N SER A 427 -11.10 15.75 11.87
CA SER A 427 -11.68 14.40 11.83
C SER A 427 -11.87 13.89 10.41
N LEU A 428 -11.79 14.76 9.38
CA LEU A 428 -12.20 14.42 8.01
C LEU A 428 -11.46 13.22 7.42
N CYS A 429 -10.17 13.05 7.73
CA CYS A 429 -9.40 11.90 7.29
C CYS A 429 -10.12 10.60 7.70
N GLN A 430 -10.43 10.46 8.98
CA GLN A 430 -11.15 9.30 9.51
C GLN A 430 -12.66 9.37 9.29
N GLY A 431 -13.23 10.53 9.03
CA GLY A 431 -14.66 10.68 8.73
C GLY A 431 -15.00 10.14 7.34
N CYS A 432 -14.11 10.37 6.37
CA CYS A 432 -14.25 9.85 5.01
C CYS A 432 -13.59 8.49 4.84
N HIS A 433 -12.47 8.21 5.51
CA HIS A 433 -11.81 6.90 5.56
C HIS A 433 -11.98 6.27 6.95
N PRO A 434 -13.24 6.04 7.39
CA PRO A 434 -13.48 5.46 8.68
C PRO A 434 -13.13 4.01 8.62
N SER A 435 -12.55 3.63 9.71
CA SER A 435 -11.77 2.45 9.73
C SER A 435 -12.61 1.47 10.52
N HIS A 436 -13.50 0.73 9.84
CA HIS A 436 -14.38 -0.23 10.52
C HIS A 436 -13.56 -1.20 11.37
N ARG A 437 -14.22 -1.84 12.32
CA ARG A 437 -13.57 -2.74 13.28
C ARG A 437 -13.83 -4.19 12.91
N ALA A 438 -12.90 -5.07 13.24
CA ALA A 438 -13.06 -6.51 13.02
C ALA A 438 -14.28 -7.11 13.76
N ASP A 439 -14.66 -6.52 14.90
CA ASP A 439 -15.81 -6.95 15.71
C ASP A 439 -17.16 -6.45 15.19
N GLY A 440 -17.17 -5.64 14.12
CA GLY A 440 -18.38 -5.03 13.57
C GLY A 440 -18.97 -3.91 14.42
N SER A 441 -18.32 -3.51 15.52
CA SER A 441 -18.78 -2.39 16.34
C SER A 441 -18.64 -1.07 15.59
N LEU A 442 -19.69 -0.25 15.63
CA LEU A 442 -19.69 1.14 15.18
C LEU A 442 -19.55 2.11 16.35
N THR A 443 -18.94 1.66 17.45
CA THR A 443 -18.68 2.50 18.63
C THR A 443 -17.35 2.08 19.28
N PRO A 444 -16.42 3.02 19.49
CA PRO A 444 -16.49 4.46 19.23
C PRO A 444 -16.04 4.81 17.78
N PHE A 445 -16.94 5.34 16.94
CA PHE A 445 -16.73 5.54 15.49
C PHE A 445 -16.49 7.02 15.15
N PRO A 446 -15.62 7.35 14.16
CA PRO A 446 -15.10 8.70 13.96
C PRO A 446 -16.11 9.73 13.39
N ILE A 447 -17.27 9.29 12.91
CA ILE A 447 -18.29 10.16 12.31
C ILE A 447 -19.70 9.70 12.68
N SER A 448 -20.61 10.60 13.00
CA SER A 448 -22.00 10.25 13.35
C SER A 448 -22.77 9.74 12.11
N ALA A 449 -23.91 9.08 12.30
CA ALA A 449 -24.77 8.69 11.17
C ALA A 449 -25.29 9.89 10.36
N GLY A 450 -25.29 11.10 10.95
CA GLY A 450 -25.64 12.35 10.29
C GLY A 450 -24.45 13.09 9.68
N GLY A 451 -23.23 12.56 9.81
CA GLY A 451 -22.02 13.17 9.26
C GLY A 451 -21.36 14.23 10.17
N ASP A 452 -21.70 14.26 11.45
CA ASP A 452 -21.06 15.17 12.43
C ASP A 452 -19.83 14.54 13.07
N ASN A 453 -18.89 15.36 13.55
CA ASN A 453 -17.77 14.90 14.38
C ASN A 453 -18.23 14.63 15.82
N PRO A 454 -18.28 13.36 16.29
CA PRO A 454 -18.67 13.04 17.67
C PRO A 454 -17.66 13.54 18.71
N TYR A 455 -16.44 13.88 18.29
CA TYR A 455 -15.32 14.32 19.14
C TYR A 455 -15.03 15.80 19.00
N ALA A 456 -15.96 16.60 18.47
CA ALA A 456 -15.78 18.04 18.29
C ALA A 456 -15.34 18.80 19.56
N THR A 457 -15.78 18.34 20.74
CA THR A 457 -15.38 18.90 22.05
C THR A 457 -14.32 18.07 22.78
N GLY A 458 -13.87 16.97 22.16
CA GLY A 458 -12.92 16.01 22.71
C GLY A 458 -11.66 15.94 21.86
N ASP A 459 -11.22 14.70 21.59
CA ASP A 459 -10.02 14.39 20.80
C ASP A 459 -10.36 13.32 19.77
N ASN A 460 -10.09 13.59 18.50
CA ASN A 460 -10.42 12.65 17.41
C ASN A 460 -9.68 11.31 17.54
N ARG A 461 -8.56 11.26 18.27
CA ARG A 461 -7.79 10.04 18.52
C ARG A 461 -8.49 9.05 19.47
N ASP A 462 -9.60 9.46 20.09
CA ASP A 462 -10.41 8.58 20.93
C ASP A 462 -11.38 7.70 20.11
N ALA A 463 -11.45 7.89 18.78
CA ALA A 463 -12.08 6.95 17.87
C ALA A 463 -11.27 5.63 17.77
N GLN A 464 -11.91 4.54 17.37
CA GLN A 464 -11.23 3.26 17.17
C GLN A 464 -11.54 2.66 15.81
N GLY A 465 -10.51 2.10 15.17
CA GLY A 465 -10.66 1.52 13.84
C GLY A 465 -9.40 0.98 13.18
N CYS A 466 -9.51 0.61 11.91
CA CYS A 466 -8.41 0.28 11.01
C CYS A 466 -7.26 1.33 10.89
N TYR A 467 -7.41 2.59 11.33
CA TYR A 467 -6.30 3.56 11.42
C TYR A 467 -6.11 4.11 12.85
N ALA A 468 -7.21 4.38 13.57
CA ALA A 468 -7.15 4.92 14.94
C ALA A 468 -6.84 3.81 15.96
N GLY A 469 -5.81 4.03 16.79
CA GLY A 469 -5.35 3.05 17.78
C GLY A 469 -4.46 1.93 17.21
N ARG A 470 -3.86 2.14 16.03
CA ARG A 470 -2.89 1.23 15.41
C ARG A 470 -1.51 1.85 15.21
N ASP A 471 -1.31 3.11 15.58
CA ASP A 471 0.03 3.65 15.69
C ASP A 471 0.73 3.00 16.90
N VAL A 472 1.92 2.41 16.71
CA VAL A 472 2.70 1.79 17.79
C VAL A 472 2.93 2.74 18.97
N HIS A 473 2.95 4.06 18.73
CA HIS A 473 3.13 5.06 19.79
C HIS A 473 1.87 5.21 20.67
N ALA A 474 0.70 4.84 20.16
CA ALA A 474 -0.54 4.68 20.94
C ALA A 474 -0.55 3.38 21.78
N ASN A 475 0.47 2.50 21.66
CA ASN A 475 0.53 1.25 22.43
C ASN A 475 0.82 1.51 23.91
N ARG A 476 -0.21 1.32 24.74
CA ARG A 476 -0.07 1.35 26.20
C ARG A 476 0.79 0.20 26.74
N ALA A 477 0.91 -0.91 25.99
CA ALA A 477 1.74 -2.05 26.31
C ALA A 477 3.15 -2.01 25.66
N LYS A 478 3.55 -0.90 25.01
CA LYS A 478 4.85 -0.77 24.32
C LYS A 478 6.06 -1.20 25.14
N GLY A 479 6.05 -0.95 26.46
CA GLY A 479 7.18 -1.34 27.33
C GLY A 479 7.35 -2.85 27.53
N ARG A 480 6.29 -3.64 27.27
CA ARG A 480 6.35 -5.11 27.24
C ARG A 480 6.61 -5.60 25.82
N ASP A 481 5.97 -4.95 24.85
CA ASP A 481 5.86 -5.42 23.47
C ASP A 481 7.10 -5.05 22.63
N LEU A 482 7.78 -3.95 22.95
CA LEU A 482 8.99 -3.50 22.25
C LEU A 482 10.26 -3.85 23.04
N ALA A 483 11.17 -4.56 22.39
CA ALA A 483 12.48 -4.92 22.93
C ALA A 483 13.56 -3.83 22.77
N THR A 484 13.24 -2.71 22.11
CA THR A 484 14.18 -1.61 21.82
C THR A 484 13.55 -0.25 22.12
N PRO A 485 14.32 0.76 22.57
CA PRO A 485 13.85 2.13 22.68
C PRO A 485 13.53 2.75 21.30
N SER A 486 12.80 3.87 21.32
CA SER A 486 12.59 4.68 20.12
C SER A 486 13.84 5.49 19.79
N HIS A 487 14.50 5.17 18.69
CA HIS A 487 15.65 5.92 18.17
C HIS A 487 15.14 7.07 17.29
N LEU A 488 14.98 8.26 17.88
CA LEU A 488 14.29 9.41 17.28
C LEU A 488 15.25 10.55 16.93
N ASN A 489 14.94 11.27 15.86
CA ASN A 489 15.56 12.55 15.52
C ASN A 489 14.85 13.71 16.28
N ALA A 490 15.18 14.96 15.96
CA ALA A 490 14.60 16.13 16.62
C ALA A 490 13.08 16.27 16.38
N VAL A 491 12.60 15.95 15.18
CA VAL A 491 11.16 15.98 14.83
C VAL A 491 10.41 14.91 15.60
N GLY A 492 10.89 13.66 15.55
CA GLY A 492 10.27 12.54 16.27
C GLY A 492 10.27 12.74 17.79
N THR A 493 11.34 13.30 18.34
CA THR A 493 11.42 13.67 19.76
C THR A 493 10.35 14.69 20.13
N TRP A 494 10.20 15.74 19.33
CA TRP A 494 9.18 16.77 19.57
C TRP A 494 7.77 16.19 19.49
N LEU A 495 7.47 15.37 18.49
CA LEU A 495 6.17 14.70 18.37
C LEU A 495 5.89 13.83 19.58
N ARG A 496 6.80 12.92 19.95
CA ARG A 496 6.65 12.07 21.14
C ARG A 496 6.33 12.87 22.41
N ASP A 497 7.04 13.99 22.60
CA ASP A 497 6.91 14.80 23.81
C ASP A 497 5.62 15.65 23.83
N THR A 498 4.96 15.86 22.68
CA THR A 498 3.79 16.73 22.55
C THR A 498 2.48 16.00 22.28
N THR A 499 2.50 14.81 21.69
CA THR A 499 1.30 14.05 21.35
C THR A 499 0.77 13.19 22.50
N GLY A 500 1.63 12.89 23.49
CA GLY A 500 1.30 12.05 24.64
C GLY A 500 0.98 10.60 24.26
N ASP A 501 0.31 9.87 25.16
CA ASP A 501 0.06 8.42 25.02
C ASP A 501 -1.10 8.06 24.07
N LYS A 502 -1.71 9.05 23.41
CA LYS A 502 -2.77 8.80 22.41
C LYS A 502 -2.22 8.48 21.02
N GLY A 503 -0.90 8.58 20.83
CA GLY A 503 -0.24 8.38 19.54
C GLY A 503 -0.39 9.57 18.59
N LEU A 504 0.10 9.36 17.37
CA LEU A 504 0.10 10.32 16.28
C LEU A 504 -1.25 10.40 15.56
N TRP A 505 -1.47 11.50 14.85
CA TRP A 505 -2.62 11.73 13.98
C TRP A 505 -2.20 11.88 12.52
N CYS A 506 -3.13 11.70 11.58
CA CYS A 506 -2.88 11.72 10.14
C CYS A 506 -2.08 12.97 9.70
N THR A 507 -2.42 14.13 10.23
CA THR A 507 -1.80 15.42 9.89
C THR A 507 -0.40 15.62 10.50
N GLN A 508 0.06 14.71 11.36
CA GLN A 508 1.43 14.71 11.90
C GLN A 508 2.38 13.88 11.04
N CYS A 509 1.85 13.07 10.13
CA CYS A 509 2.60 12.33 9.11
C CYS A 509 2.44 12.98 7.73
N HIS A 510 1.20 13.26 7.32
CA HIS A 510 0.88 13.89 6.04
C HIS A 510 0.85 15.42 6.19
N ASN A 511 2.03 16.03 6.17
CA ASN A 511 2.18 17.45 6.42
C ASN A 511 3.19 18.13 5.47
N PRO A 512 3.18 19.48 5.40
CA PRO A 512 4.12 20.21 4.55
C PRO A 512 5.61 19.97 4.92
N LEU A 513 5.92 19.72 6.19
CA LEU A 513 7.32 19.51 6.62
C LEU A 513 7.90 18.22 6.02
N ALA A 514 7.18 17.10 6.04
CA ALA A 514 7.65 15.82 5.49
C ALA A 514 8.09 15.98 4.02
N ARG A 515 7.29 16.70 3.21
CA ARG A 515 7.63 17.03 1.81
C ARG A 515 8.84 17.94 1.69
N ALA A 516 8.95 18.95 2.55
CA ALA A 516 10.10 19.84 2.57
C ALA A 516 11.40 19.11 2.97
N LEU A 517 11.32 18.16 3.91
CA LEU A 517 12.45 17.31 4.30
C LEU A 517 12.88 16.44 3.11
N TYR A 518 11.94 15.77 2.43
CA TYR A 518 12.24 15.01 1.21
C TYR A 518 12.89 15.88 0.12
N GLN A 519 12.38 17.10 -0.10
CA GLN A 519 12.97 18.05 -1.04
C GLN A 519 14.42 18.41 -0.68
N GLY A 520 14.70 18.59 0.61
CA GLY A 520 16.03 18.91 1.13
C GLY A 520 17.04 17.75 1.14
N ASP A 521 16.63 16.53 0.82
CA ASP A 521 17.52 15.36 0.81
C ASP A 521 18.37 15.27 -0.47
N HIS A 522 19.65 14.94 -0.36
CA HIS A 522 20.49 14.44 -1.46
C HIS A 522 21.55 13.53 -0.85
N LEU A 523 21.14 12.29 -0.64
CA LEU A 523 21.84 11.30 0.17
C LEU A 523 22.77 10.46 -0.71
N THR A 524 23.98 10.23 -0.22
CA THR A 524 24.90 9.22 -0.77
C THR A 524 24.84 7.91 0.00
N ASP A 525 24.40 7.96 1.26
CA ASP A 525 24.07 6.79 2.06
C ASP A 525 22.93 7.10 3.04
N ALA A 526 21.81 6.42 2.85
CA ALA A 526 20.61 6.58 3.66
C ALA A 526 20.81 6.08 5.11
N ALA A 527 21.64 5.05 5.33
CA ALA A 527 21.82 4.42 6.64
C ALA A 527 22.63 5.30 7.61
N THR A 528 23.55 6.08 7.09
CA THR A 528 24.36 7.04 7.87
C THR A 528 23.89 8.48 7.72
N GLN A 529 22.90 8.72 6.84
CA GLN A 529 22.50 10.07 6.42
C GLN A 529 23.66 10.89 5.84
N ALA A 530 24.60 10.22 5.15
CA ALA A 530 25.65 10.91 4.42
C ALA A 530 25.07 11.61 3.18
N GLY A 531 25.60 12.80 2.87
CA GLY A 531 25.08 13.68 1.83
C GLY A 531 24.48 14.96 2.45
N THR A 532 23.45 15.50 1.81
CA THR A 532 22.68 16.65 2.32
C THR A 532 21.34 16.19 2.83
N THR A 533 20.97 16.61 4.05
CA THR A 533 19.63 16.37 4.60
C THR A 533 19.37 17.35 5.75
N LEU A 534 18.09 17.69 5.96
CA LEU A 534 17.63 18.45 7.11
C LEU A 534 17.23 17.55 8.30
N ARG A 535 17.07 16.25 8.07
CA ARG A 535 16.48 15.30 9.04
C ARG A 535 17.38 15.04 10.25
N ASN A 536 18.67 15.31 10.12
CA ASN A 536 19.65 15.21 11.21
C ASN A 536 19.89 16.52 11.96
N LYS A 537 19.10 17.56 11.68
CA LYS A 537 19.27 18.90 12.27
C LYS A 537 18.31 19.15 13.43
N PRO A 538 18.67 20.02 14.39
CA PRO A 538 17.72 20.56 15.35
C PRO A 538 16.57 21.32 14.67
N LEU A 539 15.38 21.32 15.27
CA LEU A 539 14.20 21.99 14.68
C LEU A 539 14.43 23.48 14.35
N ALA A 540 15.21 24.19 15.16
CA ALA A 540 15.54 25.60 14.89
C ALA A 540 16.39 25.77 13.61
N GLU A 541 17.30 24.84 13.33
CA GLU A 541 18.08 24.84 12.09
C GLU A 541 17.24 24.43 10.89
N ILE A 542 16.31 23.47 11.07
CA ILE A 542 15.33 23.11 10.03
C ILE A 542 14.47 24.33 9.68
N ALA A 543 13.94 25.04 10.68
CA ALA A 543 13.14 26.24 10.49
C ALA A 543 13.93 27.31 9.73
N ALA A 544 15.17 27.59 10.17
CA ALA A 544 16.04 28.56 9.51
C ALA A 544 16.36 28.17 8.05
N ALA A 545 16.63 26.89 7.78
CA ALA A 545 16.89 26.39 6.43
C ALA A 545 15.67 26.53 5.50
N LEU A 546 14.47 26.46 6.06
CA LEU A 546 13.21 26.67 5.34
C LEU A 546 12.75 28.13 5.34
N GLY A 547 13.55 29.06 5.88
CA GLY A 547 13.22 30.49 5.94
C GLY A 547 12.03 30.80 6.86
N LYS A 548 11.81 29.99 7.90
CA LYS A 548 10.70 30.10 8.85
C LYS A 548 11.19 30.31 10.27
N GLU A 549 10.36 31.00 11.06
CA GLU A 549 10.49 30.98 12.51
C GLU A 549 10.04 29.63 13.06
N LEU A 550 10.72 29.12 14.10
CA LEU A 550 10.41 27.81 14.68
C LEU A 550 8.93 27.65 15.07
N PRO A 551 8.26 28.62 15.72
CA PRO A 551 6.83 28.51 16.01
C PRO A 551 5.95 28.41 14.76
N ALA A 552 6.35 29.05 13.65
CA ALA A 552 5.63 28.97 12.39
C ALA A 552 5.81 27.59 11.74
N LEU A 553 7.05 27.05 11.72
CA LEU A 553 7.32 25.69 11.27
C LEU A 553 6.43 24.67 11.99
N ILE A 554 6.39 24.76 13.33
CA ILE A 554 5.59 23.85 14.16
C ILE A 554 4.10 23.95 13.81
N ARG A 555 3.54 25.16 13.85
CA ARG A 555 2.11 25.39 13.66
C ARG A 555 1.64 25.09 12.24
N ASP A 556 2.46 25.39 11.24
CA ASP A 556 2.02 25.42 9.84
C ASP A 556 2.44 24.18 9.05
N ASP A 557 3.52 23.50 9.45
CA ASP A 557 4.15 22.45 8.65
C ASP A 557 4.33 21.12 9.38
N LEU A 558 4.59 21.11 10.70
CA LEU A 558 4.83 19.86 11.46
C LEU A 558 3.55 19.32 12.11
N ASP A 559 2.81 20.18 12.82
CA ASP A 559 1.61 19.80 13.56
C ASP A 559 0.42 20.72 13.21
N PRO A 560 0.05 20.80 11.92
CA PRO A 560 -0.96 21.74 11.48
C PRO A 560 -2.34 21.46 12.08
N ARG A 561 -3.06 22.55 12.37
CA ARG A 561 -4.42 22.56 12.91
C ARG A 561 -5.36 23.28 11.97
N VAL A 562 -6.62 22.87 11.97
CA VAL A 562 -7.68 23.45 11.15
C VAL A 562 -8.50 24.45 11.99
N PRO A 563 -9.18 25.42 11.36
CA PRO A 563 -10.02 26.36 12.10
C PRO A 563 -11.11 25.65 12.91
N LEU A 564 -11.36 26.12 14.13
CA LEU A 564 -12.40 25.56 15.00
C LEU A 564 -13.83 25.81 14.49
N ALA A 565 -14.00 26.78 13.59
CA ALA A 565 -15.26 27.10 12.94
C ALA A 565 -15.03 27.76 11.56
N GLY A 566 -16.00 27.59 10.66
CA GLY A 566 -15.99 28.20 9.34
C GLY A 566 -15.11 27.47 8.32
N PHE A 567 -14.81 28.16 7.23
CA PHE A 567 -14.01 27.62 6.13
C PHE A 567 -12.52 27.56 6.47
N ASP A 568 -11.84 26.52 6.00
CA ASP A 568 -10.38 26.45 6.03
C ASP A 568 -9.81 27.06 4.74
N LEU A 569 -9.31 28.28 4.84
CA LEU A 569 -8.81 29.04 3.69
C LEU A 569 -7.27 29.00 3.57
N GLY A 570 -6.58 28.29 4.46
CA GLY A 570 -5.12 28.31 4.43
C GLY A 570 -4.42 27.71 5.64
N SER A 571 -5.02 26.75 6.35
CA SER A 571 -4.24 25.94 7.30
C SER A 571 -3.12 25.16 6.59
N GLY A 572 -2.17 24.65 7.36
CA GLY A 572 -1.19 23.69 6.84
C GLY A 572 -1.84 22.44 6.25
N VAL A 573 -2.99 22.02 6.80
CA VAL A 573 -3.73 20.83 6.35
C VAL A 573 -4.28 21.05 4.94
N VAL A 574 -4.93 22.19 4.67
CA VAL A 574 -5.49 22.45 3.34
C VAL A 574 -4.38 22.71 2.31
N ARG A 575 -3.28 23.37 2.70
CA ARG A 575 -2.12 23.59 1.82
C ARG A 575 -1.41 22.31 1.40
N THR A 576 -1.52 21.22 2.18
CA THR A 576 -1.05 19.89 1.77
C THR A 576 -1.77 19.39 0.51
N TRP A 577 -3.01 19.81 0.29
CA TRP A 577 -3.84 19.33 -0.82
C TRP A 577 -4.03 20.38 -1.91
N GLU A 578 -3.87 21.67 -1.62
CA GLU A 578 -4.10 22.72 -2.61
C GLU A 578 -2.91 22.95 -3.53
N ARG A 579 -3.19 23.07 -4.83
CA ARG A 579 -2.16 23.36 -5.83
C ARG A 579 -1.36 24.62 -5.62
N THR A 580 -2.01 25.70 -5.24
CA THR A 580 -1.34 26.98 -4.98
C THR A 580 -0.52 26.97 -3.69
N GLY A 581 -0.80 26.06 -2.76
CA GLY A 581 -0.14 25.98 -1.45
C GLY A 581 0.91 24.88 -1.32
N GLN A 582 0.91 23.90 -2.22
CA GLN A 582 1.78 22.73 -2.16
C GLN A 582 3.11 22.96 -2.88
N THR A 583 4.21 22.66 -2.19
CA THR A 583 5.53 22.55 -2.80
C THR A 583 5.70 21.16 -3.42
N ILE A 584 6.19 21.10 -4.66
CA ILE A 584 6.41 19.84 -5.38
C ILE A 584 7.91 19.65 -5.61
N ALA A 585 8.42 18.47 -5.29
CA ALA A 585 9.81 18.15 -5.53
C ALA A 585 10.13 18.08 -7.04
N PRO A 586 11.33 18.50 -7.46
CA PRO A 586 11.91 18.06 -8.73
C PRO A 586 11.92 16.53 -8.80
N ILE A 587 11.65 15.97 -9.98
CA ILE A 587 11.64 14.52 -10.23
C ILE A 587 12.87 14.04 -10.98
N ALA A 588 13.35 14.82 -11.95
CA ALA A 588 14.45 14.43 -12.82
C ALA A 588 15.00 15.64 -13.59
N LYS A 589 16.10 15.45 -14.33
CA LYS A 589 16.59 16.39 -15.35
C LYS A 589 16.20 15.95 -16.75
N VAL A 590 15.75 16.88 -17.58
CA VAL A 590 15.49 16.67 -19.01
C VAL A 590 16.46 17.47 -19.87
N LEU A 591 16.75 16.98 -21.07
CA LEU A 591 17.53 17.74 -22.05
C LEU A 591 16.71 18.91 -22.58
N VAL A 592 17.38 20.04 -22.83
CA VAL A 592 16.74 21.26 -23.35
C VAL A 592 17.52 21.86 -24.51
N GLY A 593 16.80 22.41 -25.49
CA GLY A 593 17.34 23.23 -26.58
C GLY A 593 17.28 24.72 -26.25
N ALA A 594 17.62 25.59 -27.20
CA ALA A 594 17.51 27.04 -27.01
C ALA A 594 16.08 27.54 -27.35
N PRO A 595 15.41 28.39 -26.52
CA PRO A 595 15.74 28.83 -25.17
C PRO A 595 15.04 27.98 -24.08
N ASN A 596 15.72 26.97 -23.53
CA ASN A 596 15.25 26.05 -22.48
C ASN A 596 13.97 25.25 -22.79
N GLN A 597 13.69 24.99 -24.06
CA GLN A 597 12.57 24.11 -24.43
C GLN A 597 13.00 22.64 -24.30
N PRO A 598 12.20 21.76 -23.65
CA PRO A 598 12.50 20.34 -23.58
C PRO A 598 12.75 19.76 -24.96
N LEU A 599 13.86 19.05 -25.12
CA LEU A 599 14.10 18.25 -26.31
C LEU A 599 13.19 17.03 -26.25
N LEU A 600 12.55 16.76 -27.38
CA LEU A 600 11.66 15.63 -27.55
C LEU A 600 12.32 14.59 -28.45
N THR A 601 11.97 13.32 -28.25
CA THR A 601 12.33 12.24 -29.17
C THR A 601 11.87 12.53 -30.59
N ALA A 602 12.42 11.79 -31.55
CA ALA A 602 11.78 11.69 -32.85
C ALA A 602 10.34 11.15 -32.66
N PRO A 603 9.38 11.57 -33.48
CA PRO A 603 8.06 10.95 -33.49
C PRO A 603 8.19 9.45 -33.77
N ASP A 604 7.45 8.64 -33.04
CA ASP A 604 7.30 7.21 -33.32
C ASP A 604 6.27 6.96 -34.44
N GLU A 605 5.86 5.70 -34.62
CA GLU A 605 4.97 5.28 -35.70
C GLU A 605 3.58 5.94 -35.67
N ASP A 606 3.08 6.31 -34.49
CA ASP A 606 1.82 7.03 -34.25
C ASP A 606 2.01 8.54 -34.07
N GLY A 607 3.25 9.02 -34.04
CA GLY A 607 3.59 10.43 -34.01
C GLY A 607 3.78 10.99 -32.60
N ASP A 608 3.74 10.13 -31.59
CA ASP A 608 3.94 10.47 -30.20
C ASP A 608 5.43 10.78 -29.93
N ARG A 609 5.67 11.67 -28.96
CA ARG A 609 7.00 12.18 -28.63
C ARG A 609 7.15 12.30 -27.13
N SER A 610 8.27 11.81 -26.62
CA SER A 610 8.62 11.88 -25.20
C SER A 610 9.69 12.93 -24.95
N VAL A 611 9.69 13.53 -23.76
CA VAL A 611 10.86 14.30 -23.29
C VAL A 611 12.07 13.39 -23.16
N ILE A 612 13.26 13.91 -23.47
CA ILE A 612 14.49 13.15 -23.32
C ILE A 612 15.02 13.32 -21.89
N LEU A 613 14.93 12.26 -21.10
CA LEU A 613 15.52 12.19 -19.76
C LEU A 613 17.04 12.33 -19.85
N ALA A 614 17.59 13.34 -19.18
CA ALA A 614 19.03 13.54 -19.05
C ALA A 614 19.59 12.75 -17.86
N ASP A 615 18.90 12.81 -16.73
CA ASP A 615 19.30 12.15 -15.49
C ASP A 615 18.08 11.91 -14.59
N PRO A 616 17.88 10.71 -14.01
CA PRO A 616 16.83 10.46 -13.03
C PRO A 616 17.09 11.16 -11.69
N ASP A 617 18.31 11.62 -11.40
CA ASP A 617 18.60 12.48 -10.24
C ASP A 617 18.47 13.96 -10.63
N PRO A 618 17.49 14.71 -10.07
CA PRO A 618 17.32 16.13 -10.39
C PRO A 618 18.49 17.02 -9.95
N LEU A 619 19.38 16.52 -9.09
CA LEU A 619 20.55 17.24 -8.57
C LEU A 619 21.88 16.75 -9.16
N ALA A 620 21.86 15.78 -10.08
CA ALA A 620 23.07 15.30 -10.75
C ALA A 620 23.84 16.40 -11.47
N ALA A 621 25.15 16.24 -11.66
CA ALA A 621 25.97 17.20 -12.41
C ALA A 621 25.63 17.25 -13.92
N THR A 622 24.90 16.27 -14.44
CA THR A 622 24.49 16.16 -15.84
C THR A 622 23.77 17.43 -16.30
N PRO A 623 24.17 18.02 -17.45
CA PRO A 623 23.48 19.17 -18.02
C PRO A 623 22.01 18.85 -18.35
N GLY A 624 21.11 19.75 -17.99
CA GLY A 624 19.67 19.58 -18.20
C GLY A 624 18.87 20.52 -17.30
N LEU A 625 17.57 20.58 -17.55
CA LEU A 625 16.63 21.33 -16.73
C LEU A 625 15.98 20.38 -15.72
N ALA A 626 16.09 20.68 -14.43
CA ALA A 626 15.33 19.98 -13.40
C ALA A 626 13.84 20.30 -13.56
N VAL A 627 13.00 19.27 -13.61
CA VAL A 627 11.55 19.40 -13.76
C VAL A 627 10.83 18.84 -12.54
N PRO A 628 9.71 19.45 -12.11
CA PRO A 628 8.88 18.97 -11.00
C PRO A 628 8.08 17.69 -11.34
N TYR A 629 7.59 16.97 -10.32
CA TYR A 629 6.68 15.84 -10.52
C TYR A 629 5.44 16.19 -11.35
N ASP A 630 4.90 17.41 -11.23
CA ASP A 630 3.72 17.81 -11.98
C ASP A 630 3.95 18.02 -13.49
N ALA A 631 5.22 18.08 -13.91
CA ALA A 631 5.57 17.97 -15.32
C ALA A 631 5.49 16.51 -15.82
N ALA A 632 5.69 15.53 -14.95
CA ALA A 632 5.67 14.11 -15.30
C ALA A 632 4.28 13.48 -15.12
N THR A 633 3.44 14.00 -14.21
CA THR A 633 2.07 13.52 -13.96
C THR A 633 1.17 14.67 -13.50
N HIS A 634 -0.03 14.77 -14.07
CA HIS A 634 -1.06 15.70 -13.57
C HIS A 634 -1.57 15.32 -12.17
N GLY A 635 -1.29 14.09 -11.72
CA GLY A 635 -1.46 13.61 -10.34
C GLY A 635 -0.48 14.22 -9.33
N ARG A 636 0.53 14.97 -9.80
CA ARG A 636 1.55 15.64 -8.97
C ARG A 636 2.28 14.60 -8.11
N ASP A 637 2.69 14.94 -6.89
CA ASP A 637 3.40 14.03 -5.98
C ASP A 637 2.49 13.26 -5.01
N TYR A 638 1.16 13.37 -5.13
CA TYR A 638 0.26 12.56 -4.30
C TYR A 638 0.49 11.08 -4.56
N TRP A 639 0.58 10.29 -3.48
CA TRP A 639 0.81 8.84 -3.53
C TRP A 639 2.16 8.43 -4.13
N LEU A 640 3.09 9.38 -4.30
CA LEU A 640 4.48 9.13 -4.73
C LEU A 640 5.43 9.44 -3.57
N ALA A 641 6.67 8.96 -3.63
CA ALA A 641 7.61 9.06 -2.51
C ALA A 641 7.71 10.50 -1.95
N ALA A 642 7.79 11.51 -2.81
CA ALA A 642 7.88 12.90 -2.35
C ALA A 642 6.68 13.41 -1.54
N GLY A 643 5.49 12.85 -1.77
CA GLY A 643 4.25 13.22 -1.08
C GLY A 643 3.92 12.38 0.14
N GLU A 644 4.57 11.23 0.30
CA GLU A 644 4.32 10.24 1.37
C GLU A 644 5.29 10.38 2.56
N PRO A 645 4.85 10.04 3.78
CA PRO A 645 5.69 10.08 4.97
C PRO A 645 6.77 9.00 4.94
N HIS A 646 7.87 9.28 5.64
CA HIS A 646 9.02 8.38 5.79
C HIS A 646 9.33 8.14 7.27
N CYS A 647 9.82 6.96 7.62
CA CYS A 647 10.45 6.66 8.90
C CYS A 647 11.53 7.70 9.23
N ALA A 648 12.33 8.10 8.24
CA ALA A 648 13.33 9.16 8.37
C ALA A 648 12.78 10.55 8.75
N ASP A 649 11.46 10.79 8.68
CA ASP A 649 10.85 12.01 9.21
C ASP A 649 11.01 12.09 10.73
N CYS A 650 10.93 10.95 11.43
CA CYS A 650 10.92 10.88 12.89
C CYS A 650 12.09 10.10 13.49
N HIS A 651 12.64 9.12 12.77
CA HIS A 651 13.67 8.22 13.26
C HIS A 651 15.08 8.68 12.91
N ALA A 652 16.02 8.39 13.81
CA ALA A 652 17.44 8.63 13.61
C ALA A 652 18.08 7.47 12.83
N PRO A 653 19.14 7.71 12.03
CA PRO A 653 19.90 6.65 11.39
C PRO A 653 20.48 5.67 12.44
N PRO A 654 20.57 4.36 12.15
CA PRO A 654 20.28 3.70 10.86
C PRO A 654 18.82 3.22 10.67
N PHE A 655 17.88 3.63 11.54
CA PHE A 655 16.47 3.20 11.57
C PHE A 655 15.59 3.94 10.55
N VAL A 656 16.04 3.97 9.30
CA VAL A 656 15.46 4.77 8.22
C VAL A 656 15.39 3.93 6.93
N GLU A 657 14.61 4.35 5.95
CA GLU A 657 14.44 3.66 4.67
C GLU A 657 15.76 3.49 3.89
N SER A 658 15.76 2.58 2.91
CA SER A 658 16.84 2.48 1.92
C SER A 658 16.85 3.66 0.95
N LEU A 659 17.94 3.81 0.20
CA LEU A 659 18.02 4.80 -0.88
C LEU A 659 17.03 4.45 -2.01
N GLY A 660 16.34 5.47 -2.53
CA GLY A 660 15.40 5.38 -3.64
C GLY A 660 16.08 5.35 -5.01
N GLY A 661 15.27 5.47 -6.07
CA GLY A 661 15.66 5.48 -7.48
C GLY A 661 15.47 4.13 -8.17
N ARG A 662 15.08 3.08 -7.43
CA ARG A 662 14.80 1.76 -8.02
C ARG A 662 13.45 1.73 -8.72
N ALA A 663 12.46 2.36 -8.10
CA ALA A 663 11.07 2.39 -8.54
C ALA A 663 10.74 3.71 -9.27
N PHE A 664 11.75 4.38 -9.84
CA PHE A 664 11.56 5.59 -10.65
C PHE A 664 10.44 5.38 -11.68
N PRO A 665 9.47 6.32 -11.81
CA PRO A 665 9.47 7.66 -11.22
C PRO A 665 8.85 7.77 -9.81
N ILE A 666 8.39 6.67 -9.20
CA ILE A 666 7.75 6.70 -7.87
C ILE A 666 8.70 7.27 -6.82
N ASP A 667 9.97 6.85 -6.86
CA ASP A 667 11.07 7.35 -6.04
C ASP A 667 12.24 7.86 -6.89
N GLN A 668 13.17 8.59 -6.26
CA GLN A 668 14.31 9.21 -6.94
C GLN A 668 15.64 8.73 -6.37
N PRO A 669 16.69 8.65 -7.20
CA PRO A 669 18.05 8.49 -6.70
C PRO A 669 18.42 9.63 -5.73
N GLY A 670 19.26 9.32 -4.75
CA GLY A 670 19.69 10.32 -3.77
C GLY A 670 18.61 10.73 -2.75
N LYS A 671 17.45 10.07 -2.74
CA LYS A 671 16.38 10.30 -1.77
C LYS A 671 16.08 9.03 -0.98
N TYR A 672 15.28 9.12 0.07
CA TYR A 672 14.71 7.92 0.68
C TYR A 672 13.71 7.26 -0.28
N ALA A 673 13.73 5.93 -0.32
CA ALA A 673 12.70 5.16 -1.02
C ALA A 673 11.39 5.24 -0.23
N LEU A 674 10.26 5.10 -0.93
CA LEU A 674 8.99 4.84 -0.28
C LEU A 674 9.10 3.55 0.56
N MET A 675 8.50 3.52 1.76
CA MET A 675 8.55 2.36 2.67
C MET A 675 8.17 1.03 1.98
N ARG A 676 7.22 1.09 1.03
CA ARG A 676 6.83 -0.03 0.15
C ARG A 676 7.97 -0.67 -0.63
N HIS A 677 8.93 0.13 -1.10
CA HIS A 677 10.08 -0.34 -1.88
C HIS A 677 11.36 -0.46 -1.04
N SER A 678 11.25 -0.19 0.27
CA SER A 678 12.39 -0.12 1.17
C SER A 678 12.82 -1.50 1.67
N THR A 679 14.13 -1.70 1.70
CA THR A 679 14.76 -2.93 2.18
C THR A 679 15.79 -2.64 3.26
N GLY A 680 15.84 -3.49 4.28
CA GLY A 680 16.83 -3.46 5.36
C GLY A 680 17.80 -4.62 5.29
N HIS A 681 18.18 -5.14 6.46
CA HIS A 681 19.21 -6.16 6.61
C HIS A 681 19.02 -7.36 5.67
N ALA A 682 20.07 -7.70 4.91
CA ALA A 682 20.03 -8.80 3.95
C ALA A 682 18.89 -8.72 2.90
N LYS A 683 18.52 -7.50 2.48
CA LYS A 683 17.45 -7.22 1.51
C LYS A 683 16.05 -7.69 1.92
N ILE A 684 15.83 -7.91 3.21
CA ILE A 684 14.47 -8.12 3.72
C ILE A 684 13.71 -6.80 3.56
N HIS A 685 12.49 -6.86 3.04
CA HIS A 685 11.62 -5.70 2.93
C HIS A 685 11.37 -5.14 4.32
N CYS A 686 11.39 -3.82 4.46
CA CYS A 686 11.09 -3.18 5.74
C CYS A 686 9.73 -3.65 6.25
N GLN A 687 8.73 -3.80 5.39
CA GLN A 687 7.43 -4.37 5.77
C GLN A 687 7.46 -5.86 6.17
N GLY A 688 8.45 -6.62 5.69
CA GLY A 688 8.63 -8.01 6.09
C GLY A 688 8.99 -8.13 7.57
N CYS A 689 9.73 -7.16 8.13
CA CYS A 689 10.06 -7.09 9.56
C CYS A 689 9.14 -6.17 10.35
N HIS A 690 8.62 -5.11 9.72
CA HIS A 690 7.86 -4.04 10.36
C HIS A 690 6.36 -4.04 10.07
N GLU A 691 5.85 -5.01 9.33
CA GLU A 691 4.46 -5.06 8.84
C GLU A 691 4.11 -3.82 7.97
N SER A 692 2.84 -3.47 7.81
CA SER A 692 2.39 -2.55 6.74
C SER A 692 2.79 -1.07 6.89
N THR A 693 2.83 -0.39 5.73
CA THR A 693 3.33 0.98 5.48
C THR A 693 2.68 2.09 6.29
N HIS A 694 1.45 1.95 6.75
CA HIS A 694 0.74 3.02 7.44
C HIS A 694 1.03 3.07 8.96
N GLY A 695 2.13 2.44 9.40
CA GLY A 695 2.51 2.40 10.82
C GLY A 695 1.54 1.61 11.69
N LEU A 696 0.75 0.73 11.07
CA LEU A 696 -0.43 0.12 11.68
C LEU A 696 -0.09 -1.19 12.44
N TYR A 697 0.74 -1.10 13.47
CA TYR A 697 0.78 -2.15 14.50
C TYR A 697 -0.44 -2.01 15.37
N PRO A 698 -1.49 -2.86 15.26
CA PRO A 698 -2.61 -2.71 16.15
C PRO A 698 -2.14 -2.90 17.59
N VAL A 699 -2.22 -1.85 18.37
CA VAL A 699 -1.65 -1.86 19.71
C VAL A 699 -2.58 -2.52 20.73
N THR A 700 -3.79 -2.83 20.27
CA THR A 700 -4.80 -3.57 21.01
C THR A 700 -5.41 -4.62 20.07
N PRO A 701 -5.70 -5.83 20.57
CA PRO A 701 -6.23 -6.91 19.74
C PRO A 701 -7.70 -6.70 19.33
N THR A 702 -8.37 -5.67 19.85
CA THR A 702 -9.82 -5.50 19.69
C THR A 702 -10.22 -4.90 18.33
N PRO A 703 -9.62 -3.79 17.85
CA PRO A 703 -9.98 -3.23 16.55
C PRO A 703 -9.53 -4.14 15.40
N ASP A 704 -8.33 -4.73 15.52
CA ASP A 704 -7.67 -5.57 14.51
C ASP A 704 -6.95 -6.75 15.20
N PRO A 705 -7.60 -7.91 15.33
CA PRO A 705 -7.00 -9.10 15.92
C PRO A 705 -6.01 -9.79 14.98
N THR A 706 -6.06 -9.52 13.67
CA THR A 706 -5.29 -10.29 12.69
C THR A 706 -3.87 -9.78 12.60
N THR A 707 -3.67 -8.47 12.42
CA THR A 707 -2.33 -7.90 12.38
C THR A 707 -1.64 -8.07 13.74
N TYR A 708 -2.39 -8.02 14.85
CA TYR A 708 -1.84 -8.30 16.19
C TYR A 708 -1.21 -9.71 16.28
N GLY A 709 -1.91 -10.70 15.71
CA GLY A 709 -1.47 -12.09 15.73
C GLY A 709 -0.31 -12.41 14.78
N GLN A 710 -0.03 -11.57 13.79
CA GLN A 710 1.00 -11.84 12.78
C GLN A 710 2.40 -11.85 13.41
N ALA A 711 2.86 -10.73 13.98
CA ALA A 711 4.12 -10.65 14.71
C ALA A 711 4.24 -11.74 15.79
N ALA A 712 3.19 -11.91 16.60
CA ALA A 712 3.18 -12.90 17.68
C ALA A 712 3.33 -14.35 17.18
N ALA A 713 2.90 -14.65 15.94
CA ALA A 713 3.05 -15.98 15.34
C ALA A 713 4.47 -16.23 14.76
N ILE A 714 5.29 -15.19 14.65
CA ILE A 714 6.66 -15.23 14.11
C ILE A 714 7.70 -15.13 15.23
N ASN A 715 7.48 -14.24 16.20
CA ASN A 715 8.41 -14.01 17.31
C ASN A 715 8.45 -15.22 18.26
N PRO A 716 9.65 -15.70 18.66
CA PRO A 716 9.78 -16.87 19.54
C PRO A 716 9.12 -16.70 20.92
N ASP A 717 9.07 -15.47 21.43
CA ASP A 717 8.44 -15.11 22.70
C ASP A 717 6.98 -14.69 22.57
N SER A 718 6.42 -14.76 21.35
CA SER A 718 5.08 -14.27 21.00
C SER A 718 4.87 -12.78 21.27
N SER A 719 5.95 -11.99 21.39
CA SER A 719 5.85 -10.54 21.51
C SER A 719 5.22 -9.92 20.26
N HIS A 720 4.46 -8.86 20.49
CA HIS A 720 3.86 -8.06 19.44
C HIS A 720 4.81 -6.89 19.13
N GLY A 721 5.26 -6.74 17.88
CA GLY A 721 6.23 -5.71 17.49
C GLY A 721 7.10 -6.17 16.32
N PRO A 722 8.16 -5.42 15.97
CA PRO A 722 9.06 -5.81 14.91
C PRO A 722 9.60 -7.24 15.12
N ILE A 723 9.80 -7.96 14.03
CA ILE A 723 10.28 -9.35 14.09
C ILE A 723 11.67 -9.41 14.75
N GLN A 724 11.78 -10.25 15.79
CA GLN A 724 13.01 -10.43 16.57
C GLN A 724 14.02 -11.32 15.84
N CYS A 725 15.31 -11.18 16.18
CA CYS A 725 16.39 -11.98 15.59
C CYS A 725 16.14 -13.50 15.69
N GLY A 726 15.57 -13.96 16.81
CA GLY A 726 15.29 -15.38 17.06
C GLY A 726 14.24 -16.00 16.13
N ALA A 727 13.50 -15.20 15.35
CA ALA A 727 12.60 -15.74 14.33
C ALA A 727 13.37 -16.43 13.18
N CYS A 728 14.57 -15.95 12.87
CA CYS A 728 15.39 -16.44 11.76
C CYS A 728 16.73 -17.01 12.21
N HIS A 729 17.28 -16.51 13.32
CA HIS A 729 18.60 -16.86 13.82
C HIS A 729 18.57 -17.78 15.03
N THR A 730 19.63 -18.57 15.20
CA THR A 730 19.92 -19.18 16.50
C THR A 730 20.47 -18.09 17.41
N VAL A 731 19.81 -17.85 18.55
CA VAL A 731 20.14 -16.74 19.45
C VAL A 731 20.56 -17.25 20.82
N ASN A 732 21.26 -16.41 21.59
CA ASN A 732 21.56 -16.66 23.00
C ASN A 732 20.39 -16.25 23.92
N GLY A 733 20.61 -16.32 25.24
CA GLY A 733 19.60 -15.94 26.24
C GLY A 733 19.19 -14.46 26.22
N ASP A 734 19.97 -13.59 25.57
CA ASP A 734 19.66 -12.17 25.39
C ASP A 734 18.98 -11.88 24.04
N GLY A 735 18.65 -12.92 23.26
CA GLY A 735 18.04 -12.78 21.93
C GLY A 735 19.02 -12.38 20.82
N VAL A 736 20.33 -12.31 21.10
CA VAL A 736 21.35 -11.93 20.12
C VAL A 736 21.80 -13.16 19.31
N PRO A 737 21.90 -13.08 17.96
CA PRO A 737 22.41 -14.17 17.13
C PRO A 737 23.78 -14.68 17.59
N LEU A 738 23.93 -16.01 17.68
CA LEU A 738 25.22 -16.62 18.05
C LEU A 738 26.34 -16.29 17.05
N SER A 739 26.00 -16.02 15.79
CA SER A 739 26.92 -15.54 14.76
C SER A 739 27.55 -14.18 15.11
N LEU A 740 26.93 -13.39 16.00
CA LEU A 740 27.43 -12.10 16.45
C LEU A 740 28.16 -12.17 17.81
N ALA A 741 28.33 -13.36 18.40
CA ALA A 741 28.91 -13.50 19.74
C ALA A 741 30.36 -12.96 19.85
N GLY A 742 31.13 -12.97 18.75
CA GLY A 742 32.48 -12.40 18.69
C GLY A 742 32.56 -10.99 18.09
N ALA A 743 31.42 -10.40 17.67
CA ALA A 743 31.40 -9.14 16.95
C ALA A 743 31.35 -7.94 17.90
N THR A 744 31.91 -6.81 17.43
CA THR A 744 31.83 -5.52 18.11
C THR A 744 31.26 -4.47 17.17
N TYR A 745 30.47 -3.54 17.71
CA TYR A 745 29.91 -2.41 16.99
C TYR A 745 30.02 -1.16 17.88
N LYS A 746 30.46 -0.03 17.31
CA LYS A 746 30.76 1.21 18.05
C LYS A 746 31.63 0.98 19.30
N GLY A 747 32.62 0.08 19.19
CA GLY A 747 33.56 -0.26 20.27
C GLY A 747 32.96 -1.10 21.41
N ARG A 748 31.72 -1.57 21.28
CA ARG A 748 31.02 -2.38 22.29
C ARG A 748 30.74 -3.80 21.75
N PRO A 749 30.91 -4.86 22.56
CA PRO A 749 30.52 -6.21 22.17
C PRO A 749 29.02 -6.33 21.90
N LEU A 750 28.64 -7.06 20.85
CA LEU A 750 27.24 -7.31 20.51
C LEU A 750 26.61 -8.43 21.34
N ALA A 751 27.40 -9.39 21.80
CA ALA A 751 26.94 -10.65 22.39
C ALA A 751 25.84 -10.51 23.46
N HIS A 752 25.87 -9.45 24.26
CA HIS A 752 24.92 -9.22 25.37
C HIS A 752 24.19 -7.88 25.25
N ALA A 753 24.05 -7.36 24.03
CA ALA A 753 23.49 -6.04 23.76
C ALA A 753 22.48 -6.11 22.60
N TYR A 754 21.27 -6.61 22.88
CA TYR A 754 20.22 -6.79 21.86
C TYR A 754 19.94 -5.52 21.06
N ASP A 755 19.70 -4.39 21.73
CA ASP A 755 19.44 -3.10 21.05
C ASP A 755 20.60 -2.69 20.12
N LEU A 756 21.85 -2.89 20.55
CA LEU A 756 23.02 -2.59 19.72
C LEU A 756 23.17 -3.56 18.55
N ALA A 757 22.76 -4.82 18.71
CA ALA A 757 22.73 -5.81 17.63
C ALA A 757 21.64 -5.48 16.60
N VAL A 758 20.47 -4.99 17.06
CA VAL A 758 19.41 -4.49 16.18
C VAL A 758 19.91 -3.27 15.41
N GLU A 759 20.55 -2.31 16.07
CA GLU A 759 21.15 -1.14 15.41
C GLU A 759 22.17 -1.59 14.35
N TYR A 760 23.06 -2.52 14.70
CA TYR A 760 24.02 -3.09 13.76
C TYR A 760 23.34 -3.73 12.55
N ALA A 761 22.28 -4.52 12.75
CA ALA A 761 21.55 -5.16 11.66
C ALA A 761 20.99 -4.13 10.65
N HIS A 762 20.50 -2.98 11.11
CA HIS A 762 19.99 -1.92 10.24
C HIS A 762 21.08 -1.28 9.34
N THR A 763 22.36 -1.49 9.66
CA THR A 763 23.50 -1.09 8.81
C THR A 763 23.83 -2.11 7.72
N LEU A 764 23.33 -3.35 7.80
CA LEU A 764 23.68 -4.47 6.91
C LEU A 764 22.77 -4.56 5.67
N ARG A 765 22.61 -3.46 4.95
CA ARG A 765 21.66 -3.32 3.83
C ARG A 765 22.06 -4.09 2.57
#